data_AF-A0A2I0N641-F1
#
_entry.id   AF-A0A2I0N641-F1
#
_cell.length_a   1.000
_cell.length_b   1.000
_cell.length_c   1.000
_cell.angle_alpha   90.00
_cell.angle_beta   90.00
_cell.angle_gamma   90.00
#
_symmetry.space_group_name_H-M   'P 1'
#
loop_
_entity.id
_entity.type
_entity.pdbx_description
1 polymer ?
#
loop_
_entity_poly.entity_id
_entity_poly.type
_entity_poly.pdbx_seq_one_letter_code
_entity_poly.pdbx_strand_id
1 'polypeptide(L)'
;MVKQAKPAKEYKNPPLPYAERQCAEIIEKIKSQYNPRNVEGMARFGINPKNTYGASIPFLRNLAKEVGRNHSLALQLWGSEIHEARILAAYVDELEKVTEPQMEKWILDFDSWDVCDQICGNLFGRTKFAWAKALEWPGRREEFVKRAGFVLMAALSVHDRDAPDTAFVDFLPAIVRESTDERNYVRKAVNWALRQIGKRNTALNRKALEVARKVAKMNSKSARWIASDAIRELTSEKTLKLMEKRALSRKRGFRGFAPYIYCRKTDSGAVKKIGLLVNPIAGMGGRAGLKGTDGIVEKAKALGAKPVSPHRAEEMLNALALLYGGANKIPAKFLTCSGKMGAEELAAAGAAHEIVYDAPEKTSAADTIAACRRFAELGTDLIVFAGGDGTARDVWGAVGKSVPIFGIPSGVKMHSGVFGTTPEAAAQALREFLNNELSVGEAEIVDVDEEAYRRGEWRIRLFGTCLSLVEPTYVQQGKMLFDEQSDEQAKEDIAEHVYEEAILNKDFLWILGSGGTLEAVGKRLGIDKMLLGIDAFAGGKQAGKDLNEKQLLALLDKYNDNKARIVVSPIGAQGFLFGRGNLQISAQVIRRVGLENIVIVATPGKLAATPVLRVDTGDRKMDALFAKKGYMLAVIGYRALKLVKIDSMKL
;
A
#
# COMPACT_ATOMS: atom_id res chain seq x y z
N MET A 1 -43.57 37.16 -58.69
CA MET A 1 -43.14 37.10 -57.28
C MET A 1 -43.41 35.70 -56.74
N VAL A 2 -42.38 34.84 -56.71
CA VAL A 2 -42.46 33.51 -56.10
C VAL A 2 -42.06 33.65 -54.63
N LYS A 3 -42.98 33.40 -53.70
CA LYS A 3 -42.70 33.39 -52.25
C LYS A 3 -42.11 32.03 -51.87
N GLN A 4 -40.87 32.03 -51.41
CA GLN A 4 -40.18 30.86 -50.86
C GLN A 4 -40.87 30.34 -49.61
N ALA A 5 -41.05 29.02 -49.54
CA ALA A 5 -41.48 28.29 -48.35
C ALA A 5 -40.37 28.26 -47.30
N LYS A 6 -40.75 28.45 -46.03
CA LYS A 6 -39.83 28.35 -44.88
C LYS A 6 -39.42 26.88 -44.63
N PRO A 7 -38.16 26.59 -44.25
CA PRO A 7 -37.71 25.24 -43.98
C PRO A 7 -38.33 24.67 -42.70
N ALA A 8 -38.55 23.35 -42.71
CA ALA A 8 -39.09 22.57 -41.60
C ALA A 8 -38.17 22.64 -40.37
N LYS A 9 -38.76 22.76 -39.17
CA LYS A 9 -38.05 22.67 -37.89
C LYS A 9 -37.56 21.24 -37.69
N GLU A 10 -36.25 21.06 -37.56
CA GLU A 10 -35.63 19.86 -37.00
C GLU A 10 -36.16 19.63 -35.57
N TYR A 11 -36.81 18.49 -35.37
CA TYR A 11 -37.10 17.98 -34.03
C TYR A 11 -35.80 17.45 -33.42
N LYS A 12 -35.20 18.22 -32.50
CA LYS A 12 -34.13 17.74 -31.63
C LYS A 12 -34.69 16.63 -30.73
N ASN A 13 -34.02 15.49 -30.68
CA ASN A 13 -34.35 14.37 -29.79
C ASN A 13 -34.52 14.85 -28.33
N PRO A 14 -35.49 14.31 -27.57
CA PRO A 14 -35.67 14.67 -26.17
C PRO A 14 -34.44 14.30 -25.32
N PRO A 15 -34.13 15.05 -24.25
CA PRO A 15 -32.97 14.79 -23.39
C PRO A 15 -33.11 13.47 -22.61
N LEU A 16 -32.02 12.70 -22.52
CA LEU A 16 -31.96 11.42 -21.80
C LEU A 16 -32.29 11.60 -20.28
N PRO A 17 -32.95 10.61 -19.64
CA PRO A 17 -33.13 10.54 -18.18
C PRO A 17 -31.82 10.78 -17.40
N TYR A 18 -31.92 11.33 -16.17
CA TYR A 18 -30.76 11.72 -15.34
C TYR A 18 -29.74 10.57 -15.11
N ALA A 19 -30.22 9.34 -14.89
CA ALA A 19 -29.36 8.17 -14.73
C ALA A 19 -28.57 7.83 -15.99
N GLU A 20 -29.17 7.98 -17.18
CA GLU A 20 -28.49 7.70 -18.45
C GLU A 20 -27.40 8.74 -18.76
N ARG A 21 -27.64 10.01 -18.40
CA ARG A 21 -26.61 11.06 -18.45
C ARG A 21 -25.46 10.76 -17.50
N GLN A 22 -25.77 10.39 -16.26
CA GLN A 22 -24.76 10.05 -15.25
C GLN A 22 -23.94 8.81 -15.67
N CYS A 23 -24.58 7.79 -16.25
CA CYS A 23 -23.91 6.61 -16.76
C CYS A 23 -22.95 6.95 -17.90
N ALA A 24 -23.37 7.78 -18.86
CA ALA A 24 -22.52 8.23 -19.96
C ALA A 24 -21.27 8.99 -19.45
N GLU A 25 -21.45 9.90 -18.50
CA GLU A 25 -20.33 10.64 -17.89
C GLU A 25 -19.34 9.71 -17.17
N ILE A 26 -19.84 8.72 -16.43
CA ILE A 26 -19.01 7.72 -15.75
C ILE A 26 -18.25 6.86 -16.75
N ILE A 27 -18.90 6.43 -17.83
CA ILE A 27 -18.26 5.67 -18.89
C ILE A 27 -17.13 6.50 -19.51
N GLU A 28 -17.34 7.79 -19.80
CA GLU A 28 -16.28 8.65 -20.33
C GLU A 28 -15.12 8.84 -19.34
N LYS A 29 -15.41 8.95 -18.03
CA LYS A 29 -14.36 8.92 -17.00
C LYS A 29 -13.54 7.62 -17.05
N ILE A 30 -14.19 6.46 -17.18
CA ILE A 30 -13.50 5.17 -17.30
C ILE A 30 -12.64 5.14 -18.57
N LYS A 31 -13.19 5.53 -19.72
CA LYS A 31 -12.46 5.58 -20.99
C LYS A 31 -11.26 6.53 -20.96
N SER A 32 -11.36 7.63 -20.22
CA SER A 32 -10.25 8.58 -20.04
C SER A 32 -9.03 7.98 -19.33
N GLN A 33 -9.21 6.87 -18.62
CA GLN A 33 -8.15 6.12 -17.97
C GLN A 33 -7.52 5.06 -18.88
N TYR A 34 -7.77 5.13 -20.19
CA TYR A 34 -7.27 4.14 -21.14
C TYR A 34 -5.75 3.98 -21.03
N ASN A 35 -5.32 2.76 -20.70
CA ASN A 35 -3.92 2.39 -20.63
C ASN A 35 -3.66 1.11 -21.42
N PRO A 36 -3.04 1.20 -22.61
CA PRO A 36 -2.83 0.04 -23.48
C PRO A 36 -1.87 -1.00 -22.87
N ARG A 37 -0.91 -0.59 -22.02
CA ARG A 37 -0.01 -1.53 -21.34
C ARG A 37 -0.76 -2.35 -20.30
N ASN A 38 -1.68 -1.72 -19.57
CA ASN A 38 -2.53 -2.41 -18.60
C ASN A 38 -3.45 -3.41 -19.31
N VAL A 39 -4.09 -3.00 -20.41
CA VAL A 39 -4.95 -3.88 -21.21
C VAL A 39 -4.17 -5.07 -21.76
N GLU A 40 -2.95 -4.86 -22.27
CA GLU A 40 -2.08 -5.94 -22.72
C GLU A 40 -1.70 -6.88 -21.57
N GLY A 41 -1.36 -6.34 -20.41
CA GLY A 41 -1.07 -7.12 -19.21
C GLY A 41 -2.26 -7.96 -18.77
N MET A 42 -3.46 -7.38 -18.74
CA MET A 42 -4.72 -8.06 -18.41
C MET A 42 -4.99 -9.23 -19.35
N ALA A 43 -4.75 -9.05 -20.67
CA ALA A 43 -4.89 -10.13 -21.65
C ALA A 43 -3.95 -11.31 -21.38
N ARG A 44 -2.71 -11.07 -20.92
CA ARG A 44 -1.77 -12.13 -20.54
C ARG A 44 -2.26 -12.94 -19.33
N PHE A 45 -3.10 -12.36 -18.48
CA PHE A 45 -3.76 -13.04 -17.36
C PHE A 45 -5.13 -13.63 -17.72
N GLY A 46 -5.49 -13.65 -19.01
CA GLY A 46 -6.72 -14.24 -19.52
C GLY A 46 -7.97 -13.41 -19.22
N ILE A 47 -7.81 -12.10 -19.07
CA ILE A 47 -8.92 -11.13 -19.07
C ILE A 47 -9.15 -10.69 -20.51
N ASN A 48 -10.41 -10.63 -20.93
CA ASN A 48 -10.78 -10.26 -22.30
C ASN A 48 -10.40 -8.79 -22.58
N PRO A 49 -9.57 -8.49 -23.61
CA PRO A 49 -9.20 -7.10 -23.91
C PRO A 49 -10.32 -6.32 -24.62
N LYS A 50 -11.39 -6.99 -25.08
CA LYS A 50 -12.53 -6.33 -25.72
C LYS A 50 -13.31 -5.51 -24.68
N ASN A 51 -13.56 -4.24 -24.99
CA ASN A 51 -14.24 -3.29 -24.10
C ASN A 51 -13.56 -3.13 -22.72
N THR A 52 -12.22 -3.21 -22.70
CA THR A 52 -11.40 -3.08 -21.50
C THR A 52 -10.49 -1.88 -21.66
N TYR A 53 -10.45 -0.99 -20.66
CA TYR A 53 -9.69 0.26 -20.73
C TYR A 53 -8.44 0.26 -19.86
N GLY A 54 -8.23 -0.73 -18.99
CA GLY A 54 -7.06 -0.83 -18.14
C GLY A 54 -7.08 0.14 -16.96
N ALA A 55 -8.28 0.59 -16.54
CA ALA A 55 -8.43 1.45 -15.38
C ALA A 55 -8.20 0.64 -14.09
N SER A 56 -7.46 1.22 -13.15
CA SER A 56 -7.04 0.50 -11.95
C SER A 56 -8.20 0.28 -10.96
N ILE A 57 -8.15 -0.80 -10.17
CA ILE A 57 -9.13 -1.04 -9.09
C ILE A 57 -9.20 0.13 -8.09
N PRO A 58 -8.08 0.77 -7.66
CA PRO A 58 -8.14 1.98 -6.84
C PRO A 58 -8.93 3.13 -7.48
N PHE A 59 -8.73 3.38 -8.78
CA PHE A 59 -9.51 4.37 -9.51
C PHE A 59 -11.00 4.04 -9.47
N LEU A 60 -11.39 2.79 -9.76
CA LEU A 60 -12.81 2.38 -9.73
C LEU A 60 -13.42 2.47 -8.34
N ARG A 61 -12.66 2.19 -7.27
CA ARG A 61 -13.14 2.37 -5.89
C ARG A 61 -13.34 3.83 -5.52
N ASN A 62 -12.45 4.72 -5.97
CA ASN A 62 -12.62 6.16 -5.75
C ASN A 62 -13.81 6.69 -6.53
N LEU A 63 -13.97 6.27 -7.80
CA LEU A 63 -15.12 6.61 -8.61
C LEU A 63 -16.44 6.11 -7.99
N ALA A 64 -16.46 4.89 -7.43
CA ALA A 64 -17.63 4.38 -6.70
C ALA A 64 -17.99 5.24 -5.49
N LYS A 65 -17.01 5.79 -4.76
CA LYS A 65 -17.24 6.70 -3.63
C LYS A 65 -17.83 8.03 -4.09
N GLU A 66 -17.36 8.58 -5.21
CA GLU A 66 -17.90 9.81 -5.80
C GLU A 66 -19.35 9.62 -6.27
N VAL A 67 -19.63 8.49 -6.90
CA VAL A 67 -20.93 8.19 -7.53
C VAL A 67 -21.99 7.82 -6.48
N GLY A 68 -21.58 7.16 -5.41
CA GLY A 68 -22.49 6.63 -4.39
C GLY A 68 -23.24 5.37 -4.85
N ARG A 69 -24.26 4.97 -4.08
CA ARG A 69 -25.05 3.76 -4.35
C ARG A 69 -26.29 4.10 -5.19
N ASN A 70 -26.49 3.40 -6.31
CA ASN A 70 -27.64 3.56 -7.19
C ASN A 70 -27.87 2.31 -8.04
N HIS A 71 -28.97 1.59 -7.77
CA HIS A 71 -29.32 0.35 -8.46
C HIS A 71 -29.57 0.53 -9.97
N SER A 72 -30.29 1.59 -10.36
CA SER A 72 -30.58 1.85 -11.78
C SER A 72 -29.30 2.12 -12.57
N LEU A 73 -28.37 2.85 -11.96
CA LEU A 73 -27.06 3.12 -12.56
C LEU A 73 -26.22 1.84 -12.65
N ALA A 74 -26.22 1.00 -11.62
CA ALA A 74 -25.51 -0.28 -11.64
C ALA A 74 -25.96 -1.16 -12.82
N LEU A 75 -27.28 -1.25 -13.07
CA LEU A 75 -27.84 -1.97 -14.21
C LEU A 75 -27.39 -1.38 -15.56
N GLN A 76 -27.30 -0.05 -15.67
CA GLN A 76 -26.84 0.62 -16.89
C GLN A 76 -25.33 0.43 -17.11
N LEU A 77 -24.50 0.56 -16.07
CA LEU A 77 -23.07 0.29 -16.11
C LEU A 77 -22.80 -1.16 -16.51
N TRP A 78 -23.56 -2.12 -15.98
CA TRP A 78 -23.47 -3.52 -16.38
C TRP A 78 -23.78 -3.71 -17.87
N GLY A 79 -24.87 -3.08 -18.33
CA GLY A 79 -25.32 -3.13 -19.72
C GLY A 79 -24.39 -2.43 -20.72
N SER A 80 -23.41 -1.65 -20.25
CA SER A 80 -22.40 -1.05 -21.14
C SER A 80 -21.42 -2.05 -21.74
N GLU A 81 -21.35 -3.27 -21.17
CA GLU A 81 -20.38 -4.32 -21.53
C GLU A 81 -18.91 -3.92 -21.37
N ILE A 82 -18.63 -2.78 -20.73
CA ILE A 82 -17.28 -2.35 -20.40
C ILE A 82 -16.81 -3.08 -19.15
N HIS A 83 -15.64 -3.72 -19.24
CA HIS A 83 -15.08 -4.56 -18.18
C HIS A 83 -15.02 -3.82 -16.83
N GLU A 84 -14.42 -2.63 -16.81
CA GLU A 84 -14.31 -1.83 -15.59
C GLU A 84 -15.65 -1.26 -15.11
N ALA A 85 -16.58 -0.99 -16.03
CA ALA A 85 -17.91 -0.53 -15.66
C ALA A 85 -18.74 -1.64 -14.99
N ARG A 86 -18.57 -2.91 -15.39
CA ARG A 86 -19.18 -4.07 -14.72
C ARG A 86 -18.65 -4.24 -13.30
N ILE A 87 -17.34 -4.06 -13.10
CA ILE A 87 -16.75 -4.07 -11.75
C ILE A 87 -17.30 -2.91 -10.92
N LEU A 88 -17.36 -1.70 -11.48
CA LEU A 88 -17.93 -0.53 -10.83
C LEU A 88 -19.41 -0.74 -10.47
N ALA A 89 -20.19 -1.40 -11.34
CA ALA A 89 -21.59 -1.73 -11.08
C ALA A 89 -21.75 -2.49 -9.75
N ALA A 90 -20.88 -3.47 -9.46
CA ALA A 90 -20.90 -4.18 -8.18
C ALA A 90 -20.60 -3.28 -6.96
N TYR A 91 -19.81 -2.21 -7.15
CA TYR A 91 -19.49 -1.26 -6.09
C TYR A 91 -20.60 -0.25 -5.84
N VAL A 92 -21.42 0.07 -6.84
CA VAL A 92 -22.47 1.09 -6.74
C VAL A 92 -23.86 0.50 -6.60
N ASP A 93 -24.06 -0.80 -6.81
CA ASP A 93 -25.37 -1.42 -6.65
C ASP A 93 -25.87 -1.39 -5.19
N GLU A 94 -27.20 -1.37 -5.02
CA GLU A 94 -27.89 -1.36 -3.74
C GLU A 94 -28.29 -2.78 -3.34
N LEU A 95 -27.67 -3.30 -2.27
CA LEU A 95 -27.79 -4.71 -1.87
C LEU A 95 -29.25 -5.20 -1.72
N GLU A 96 -30.12 -4.38 -1.13
CA GLU A 96 -31.52 -4.72 -0.88
C GLU A 96 -32.38 -4.80 -2.15
N LYS A 97 -31.92 -4.19 -3.25
CA LYS A 97 -32.61 -4.21 -4.55
C LYS A 97 -32.09 -5.31 -5.47
N VAL A 98 -30.98 -5.96 -5.14
CA VAL A 98 -30.44 -7.06 -5.94
C VAL A 98 -31.41 -8.24 -5.90
N THR A 99 -31.78 -8.73 -7.07
CA THR A 99 -32.70 -9.87 -7.22
C THR A 99 -31.99 -11.12 -7.72
N GLU A 100 -32.56 -12.29 -7.44
CA GLU A 100 -32.05 -13.54 -7.98
C GLU A 100 -32.03 -13.56 -9.53
N PRO A 101 -33.07 -13.09 -10.25
CA PRO A 101 -33.01 -12.94 -11.71
C PRO A 101 -31.89 -12.04 -12.21
N GLN A 102 -31.55 -10.96 -11.49
CA GLN A 102 -30.39 -10.14 -11.84
C GLN A 102 -29.10 -10.94 -11.71
N MET A 103 -28.92 -11.68 -10.62
CA MET A 103 -27.73 -12.54 -10.42
C MET A 103 -27.60 -13.58 -11.52
N GLU A 104 -28.69 -14.27 -11.88
CA GLU A 104 -28.73 -15.26 -12.96
C GLU A 104 -28.48 -14.65 -14.34
N LYS A 105 -28.87 -13.40 -14.56
CA LYS A 105 -28.56 -12.69 -15.81
C LYS A 105 -27.08 -12.31 -15.86
N TRP A 106 -26.59 -11.65 -14.82
CA TRP A 106 -25.21 -11.13 -14.77
C TRP A 106 -24.17 -12.25 -14.81
N ILE A 107 -24.42 -13.39 -14.14
CA ILE A 107 -23.45 -14.49 -14.09
C ILE A 107 -23.14 -15.07 -15.48
N LEU A 108 -24.10 -15.01 -16.41
CA LEU A 108 -23.92 -15.48 -17.79
C LEU A 108 -23.03 -14.54 -18.62
N ASP A 109 -22.89 -13.28 -18.19
CA ASP A 109 -22.03 -12.29 -18.85
C ASP A 109 -20.57 -12.33 -18.36
N PHE A 110 -20.26 -13.16 -17.37
CA PHE A 110 -18.89 -13.28 -16.84
C PHE A 110 -17.97 -13.92 -17.88
N ASP A 111 -16.96 -13.18 -18.31
CA ASP A 111 -15.99 -13.61 -19.34
C ASP A 111 -14.55 -13.65 -18.83
N SER A 112 -14.34 -13.30 -17.56
CA SER A 112 -13.02 -13.14 -16.95
C SER A 112 -13.07 -13.45 -15.45
N TRP A 113 -11.96 -13.95 -14.91
CA TRP A 113 -11.89 -14.45 -13.55
C TRP A 113 -11.98 -13.33 -12.50
N ASP A 114 -11.53 -12.12 -12.85
CA ASP A 114 -11.52 -10.95 -11.99
C ASP A 114 -12.90 -10.29 -11.92
N VAL A 115 -13.65 -10.17 -13.02
CA VAL A 115 -15.08 -9.79 -12.97
C VAL A 115 -15.82 -10.77 -12.06
N CYS A 116 -15.62 -12.08 -12.28
CA CYS A 116 -16.22 -13.10 -11.43
C CYS A 116 -15.92 -12.87 -9.94
N ASP A 117 -14.65 -12.67 -9.59
CA ASP A 117 -14.22 -12.54 -8.22
C ASP A 117 -14.66 -11.20 -7.59
N GLN A 118 -14.61 -10.10 -8.33
CA GLN A 118 -15.03 -8.78 -7.87
C GLN A 118 -16.55 -8.73 -7.63
N ILE A 119 -17.36 -9.25 -8.54
CA ILE A 119 -18.82 -9.24 -8.37
C ILE A 119 -19.20 -10.15 -7.19
N CYS A 120 -18.61 -11.34 -7.10
CA CYS A 120 -18.89 -12.26 -5.99
C CYS A 120 -18.46 -11.71 -4.63
N GLY A 121 -17.27 -11.12 -4.53
CA GLY A 121 -16.74 -10.60 -3.27
C GLY A 121 -17.40 -9.31 -2.80
N ASN A 122 -17.81 -8.43 -3.71
CA ASN A 122 -18.31 -7.11 -3.36
C ASN A 122 -19.84 -7.00 -3.33
N LEU A 123 -20.55 -7.81 -4.14
CA LEU A 123 -22.01 -7.76 -4.22
C LEU A 123 -22.66 -9.10 -3.89
N PHE A 124 -22.47 -10.14 -4.71
CA PHE A 124 -23.28 -11.37 -4.61
C PHE A 124 -23.07 -12.11 -3.30
N GLY A 125 -21.85 -12.14 -2.75
CA GLY A 125 -21.55 -12.77 -1.46
C GLY A 125 -22.20 -12.11 -0.25
N ARG A 126 -22.84 -10.94 -0.44
CA ARG A 126 -23.56 -10.22 0.60
C ARG A 126 -25.08 -10.34 0.47
N THR A 127 -25.58 -10.91 -0.63
CA THR A 127 -27.02 -11.04 -0.86
C THR A 127 -27.58 -12.21 -0.05
N LYS A 128 -28.89 -12.18 0.20
CA LYS A 128 -29.62 -13.32 0.82
C LYS A 128 -29.58 -14.61 -0.01
N PHE A 129 -29.22 -14.52 -1.29
CA PHE A 129 -29.16 -15.65 -2.22
C PHE A 129 -27.79 -16.35 -2.21
N ALA A 130 -26.76 -15.72 -1.63
CA ALA A 130 -25.37 -16.17 -1.71
C ALA A 130 -25.17 -17.65 -1.34
N TRP A 131 -25.76 -18.09 -0.23
CA TRP A 131 -25.66 -19.47 0.26
C TRP A 131 -26.29 -20.48 -0.70
N ALA A 132 -27.49 -20.18 -1.21
CA ALA A 132 -28.17 -21.04 -2.18
C ALA A 132 -27.37 -21.16 -3.48
N LYS A 133 -26.90 -20.02 -4.02
CA LYS A 133 -26.11 -19.98 -5.26
C LYS A 133 -24.73 -20.59 -5.12
N ALA A 134 -24.12 -20.50 -3.94
CA ALA A 134 -22.87 -21.21 -3.63
C ALA A 134 -23.02 -22.74 -3.73
N LEU A 135 -24.21 -23.30 -3.47
CA LEU A 135 -24.47 -24.74 -3.63
C LEU A 135 -24.92 -25.12 -5.05
N GLU A 136 -25.69 -24.25 -5.70
CA GLU A 136 -26.27 -24.50 -7.02
C GLU A 136 -25.24 -24.36 -8.15
N TRP A 137 -24.58 -23.21 -8.26
CA TRP A 137 -23.72 -22.87 -9.39
C TRP A 137 -22.52 -23.81 -9.60
N PRO A 138 -21.90 -24.43 -8.58
CA PRO A 138 -20.86 -25.43 -8.80
C PRO A 138 -21.27 -26.61 -9.70
N GLY A 139 -22.57 -26.93 -9.79
CA GLY A 139 -23.08 -27.98 -10.66
C GLY A 139 -23.25 -27.59 -12.13
N ARG A 140 -23.07 -26.30 -12.47
CA ARG A 140 -23.28 -25.76 -13.82
C ARG A 140 -22.10 -26.08 -14.73
N ARG A 141 -22.34 -26.15 -16.05
CA ARG A 141 -21.30 -26.52 -17.03
C ARG A 141 -20.43 -25.31 -17.39
N GLU A 142 -21.05 -24.15 -17.45
CA GLU A 142 -20.46 -22.85 -17.77
C GLU A 142 -19.31 -22.53 -16.80
N GLU A 143 -18.12 -22.18 -17.33
CA GLU A 143 -16.89 -22.12 -16.55
C GLU A 143 -16.95 -21.07 -15.44
N PHE A 144 -17.35 -19.83 -15.76
CA PHE A 144 -17.40 -18.74 -14.80
C PHE A 144 -18.60 -18.82 -13.85
N VAL A 145 -19.72 -19.42 -14.27
CA VAL A 145 -20.84 -19.75 -13.36
C VAL A 145 -20.35 -20.74 -12.30
N LYS A 146 -19.71 -21.83 -12.74
CA LYS A 146 -19.13 -22.82 -11.81
C LYS A 146 -18.08 -22.19 -10.90
N ARG A 147 -17.18 -21.37 -11.45
CA ARG A 147 -16.18 -20.62 -10.66
C ARG A 147 -16.86 -19.77 -9.59
N ALA A 148 -17.86 -18.99 -9.96
CA ALA A 148 -18.56 -18.08 -9.05
C ALA A 148 -19.17 -18.82 -7.85
N GLY A 149 -19.72 -20.02 -8.05
CA GLY A 149 -20.20 -20.86 -6.94
C GLY A 149 -19.12 -21.10 -5.88
N PHE A 150 -17.92 -21.48 -6.29
CA PHE A 150 -16.79 -21.68 -5.38
C PHE A 150 -16.23 -20.38 -4.80
N VAL A 151 -16.25 -19.28 -5.57
CA VAL A 151 -15.85 -17.97 -5.07
C VAL A 151 -16.82 -17.48 -3.99
N LEU A 152 -18.13 -17.72 -4.14
CA LEU A 152 -19.13 -17.43 -3.10
C LEU A 152 -18.84 -18.24 -1.83
N MET A 153 -18.52 -19.53 -1.93
CA MET A 153 -18.11 -20.32 -0.77
C MET A 153 -16.89 -19.70 -0.06
N ALA A 154 -15.90 -19.24 -0.83
CA ALA A 154 -14.71 -18.58 -0.30
C ALA A 154 -15.04 -17.23 0.38
N ALA A 155 -15.87 -16.41 -0.25
CA ALA A 155 -16.31 -15.12 0.27
C ALA A 155 -17.13 -15.27 1.56
N LEU A 156 -18.11 -16.19 1.57
CA LEU A 156 -18.91 -16.51 2.76
C LEU A 156 -18.03 -17.01 3.91
N SER A 157 -16.98 -17.79 3.60
CA SER A 157 -16.02 -18.27 4.59
C SER A 157 -15.24 -17.15 5.29
N VAL A 158 -15.14 -15.97 4.67
CA VAL A 158 -14.46 -14.79 5.23
C VAL A 158 -15.43 -13.81 5.87
N HIS A 159 -16.56 -13.54 5.23
CA HIS A 159 -17.47 -12.46 5.60
C HIS A 159 -18.57 -12.89 6.56
N ASP A 160 -19.11 -14.10 6.42
CA ASP A 160 -20.17 -14.60 7.30
C ASP A 160 -19.56 -15.19 8.57
N ARG A 161 -19.49 -14.34 9.61
CA ARG A 161 -18.86 -14.69 10.89
C ARG A 161 -19.80 -15.44 11.83
N ASP A 162 -21.10 -15.35 11.58
CA ASP A 162 -22.16 -15.84 12.46
C ASP A 162 -22.73 -17.17 11.98
N ALA A 163 -22.54 -17.53 10.70
CA ALA A 163 -22.94 -18.83 10.17
C ALA A 163 -22.28 -19.99 10.94
N PRO A 164 -23.06 -21.05 11.26
CA PRO A 164 -22.57 -22.21 11.97
C PRO A 164 -21.60 -23.01 11.10
N ASP A 165 -20.70 -23.75 11.74
CA ASP A 165 -19.75 -24.62 11.03
C ASP A 165 -20.45 -25.64 10.12
N THR A 166 -21.65 -26.10 10.48
CA THR A 166 -22.45 -27.02 9.67
C THR A 166 -22.74 -26.49 8.27
N ALA A 167 -23.05 -25.19 8.15
CA ALA A 167 -23.31 -24.58 6.85
C ALA A 167 -22.09 -24.66 5.91
N PHE A 168 -20.87 -24.54 6.46
CA PHE A 168 -19.64 -24.68 5.66
C PHE A 168 -19.28 -26.14 5.37
N VAL A 169 -19.71 -27.08 6.22
CA VAL A 169 -19.56 -28.52 5.94
C VAL A 169 -20.41 -28.91 4.72
N ASP A 170 -21.58 -28.30 4.54
CA ASP A 170 -22.46 -28.56 3.40
C ASP A 170 -21.84 -28.18 2.04
N PHE A 171 -20.82 -27.32 2.00
CA PHE A 171 -20.05 -27.01 0.79
C PHE A 171 -19.06 -28.11 0.37
N LEU A 172 -18.60 -28.93 1.32
CA LEU A 172 -17.53 -29.90 1.08
C LEU A 172 -17.86 -30.98 0.03
N PRO A 173 -19.09 -31.53 -0.06
CA PRO A 173 -19.46 -32.46 -1.12
C PRO A 173 -19.29 -31.89 -2.52
N ALA A 174 -19.67 -30.62 -2.74
CA ALA A 174 -19.51 -29.95 -4.03
C ALA A 174 -18.02 -29.76 -4.38
N ILE A 175 -17.18 -29.39 -3.40
CA ILE A 175 -15.72 -29.31 -3.58
C ILE A 175 -15.14 -30.65 -4.02
N VAL A 176 -15.53 -31.76 -3.37
CA VAL A 176 -15.07 -33.10 -3.76
C VAL A 176 -15.51 -33.44 -5.18
N ARG A 177 -16.79 -33.22 -5.49
CA ARG A 177 -17.40 -33.55 -6.79
C ARG A 177 -16.68 -32.84 -7.95
N GLU A 178 -16.36 -31.56 -7.79
CA GLU A 178 -15.76 -30.74 -8.86
C GLU A 178 -14.23 -30.70 -8.83
N SER A 179 -13.56 -31.42 -7.92
CA SER A 179 -12.09 -31.40 -7.81
C SER A 179 -11.36 -32.01 -9.01
N THR A 180 -12.06 -32.75 -9.88
CA THR A 180 -11.49 -33.33 -11.10
C THR A 180 -11.66 -32.44 -12.33
N ASP A 181 -12.23 -31.24 -12.19
CA ASP A 181 -12.36 -30.29 -13.30
C ASP A 181 -10.97 -29.78 -13.72
N GLU A 182 -10.57 -30.03 -14.96
CA GLU A 182 -9.24 -29.69 -15.49
C GLU A 182 -9.12 -28.22 -15.94
N ARG A 183 -10.24 -27.49 -15.97
CA ARG A 183 -10.25 -26.06 -16.29
C ARG A 183 -9.58 -25.24 -15.19
N ASN A 184 -8.61 -24.41 -15.59
CA ASN A 184 -7.72 -23.73 -14.66
C ASN A 184 -8.46 -22.80 -13.70
N TYR A 185 -9.44 -22.04 -14.19
CA TYR A 185 -10.19 -21.09 -13.37
C TYR A 185 -11.10 -21.79 -12.35
N VAL A 186 -11.70 -22.92 -12.73
CA VAL A 186 -12.52 -23.74 -11.82
C VAL A 186 -11.64 -24.37 -10.76
N ARG A 187 -10.56 -25.08 -11.14
CA ARG A 187 -9.65 -25.72 -10.18
C ARG A 187 -9.13 -24.74 -9.14
N LYS A 188 -8.71 -23.54 -9.56
CA LYS A 188 -8.21 -22.51 -8.64
C LYS A 188 -9.28 -22.07 -7.64
N ALA A 189 -10.53 -21.91 -8.08
CA ALA A 189 -11.63 -21.55 -7.19
C ALA A 189 -12.01 -22.68 -6.22
N VAL A 190 -12.03 -23.95 -6.67
CA VAL A 190 -12.24 -25.12 -5.80
C VAL A 190 -11.19 -25.18 -4.69
N ASN A 191 -9.91 -25.04 -5.03
CA ASN A 191 -8.82 -24.96 -4.06
C ASN A 191 -9.00 -23.78 -3.10
N TRP A 192 -9.35 -22.60 -3.62
CA TRP A 192 -9.53 -21.42 -2.81
C TRP A 192 -10.65 -21.59 -1.78
N ALA A 193 -11.82 -22.10 -2.20
CA ALA A 193 -12.95 -22.41 -1.32
C ALA A 193 -12.56 -23.37 -0.19
N LEU A 194 -11.93 -24.50 -0.54
CA LEU A 194 -11.49 -25.51 0.44
C LEU A 194 -10.54 -24.93 1.50
N ARG A 195 -9.59 -24.09 1.06
CA ARG A 195 -8.64 -23.43 1.97
C ARG A 195 -9.32 -22.40 2.87
N GLN A 196 -10.26 -21.60 2.35
CA GLN A 196 -10.93 -20.60 3.18
C GLN A 196 -11.83 -21.24 4.24
N ILE A 197 -12.58 -22.28 3.88
CA ILE A 197 -13.35 -23.08 4.85
C ILE A 197 -12.42 -23.61 5.94
N GLY A 198 -11.31 -24.24 5.55
CA GLY A 198 -10.34 -24.82 6.49
C GLY A 198 -9.57 -23.81 7.36
N LYS A 199 -9.58 -22.52 7.02
CA LYS A 199 -8.92 -21.45 7.79
C LYS A 199 -9.84 -20.80 8.84
N ARG A 200 -11.14 -21.13 8.84
CA ARG A 200 -12.12 -20.51 9.74
C ARG A 200 -11.82 -20.85 11.20
N ASN A 201 -11.65 -22.13 11.50
CA ASN A 201 -11.38 -22.65 12.83
C ASN A 201 -10.85 -24.08 12.76
N THR A 202 -10.43 -24.63 13.91
CA THR A 202 -9.83 -25.97 14.00
C THR A 202 -10.79 -27.11 13.60
N ALA A 203 -12.10 -26.97 13.83
CA ALA A 203 -13.07 -28.01 13.47
C ALA A 203 -13.20 -28.12 11.95
N LEU A 204 -13.43 -26.98 11.28
CA LEU A 204 -13.49 -26.90 9.82
C LEU A 204 -12.14 -27.20 9.16
N ASN A 205 -11.02 -26.86 9.80
CA ASN A 205 -9.68 -27.24 9.34
C ASN A 205 -9.54 -28.77 9.22
N ARG A 206 -9.96 -29.50 10.27
CA ARG A 206 -9.90 -30.97 10.26
C ARG A 206 -10.75 -31.56 9.14
N LYS A 207 -11.97 -31.05 8.95
CA LYS A 207 -12.87 -31.46 7.85
C LYS A 207 -12.32 -31.13 6.47
N ALA A 208 -11.75 -29.95 6.28
CA ALA A 208 -11.11 -29.57 5.02
C ALA A 208 -9.88 -30.43 4.70
N LEU A 209 -9.09 -30.83 5.72
CA LEU A 209 -7.96 -31.75 5.55
C LEU A 209 -8.40 -33.17 5.22
N GLU A 210 -9.49 -33.67 5.83
CA GLU A 210 -10.11 -34.96 5.46
C GLU A 210 -10.51 -34.96 3.97
N VAL A 211 -11.18 -33.88 3.53
CA VAL A 211 -11.56 -33.68 2.13
C VAL A 211 -10.33 -33.59 1.23
N ALA A 212 -9.32 -32.81 1.57
CA ALA A 212 -8.11 -32.68 0.77
C ALA A 212 -7.40 -34.03 0.60
N ARG A 213 -7.33 -34.86 1.66
CA ARG A 213 -6.76 -36.22 1.58
C ARG A 213 -7.61 -37.17 0.72
N LYS A 214 -8.94 -37.02 0.72
CA LYS A 214 -9.83 -37.77 -0.19
C LYS A 214 -9.60 -37.35 -1.65
N VAL A 215 -9.55 -36.06 -1.91
CA VAL A 215 -9.29 -35.47 -3.24
C VAL A 215 -7.91 -35.88 -3.77
N ALA A 216 -6.89 -35.99 -2.90
CA ALA A 216 -5.55 -36.44 -3.29
C ALA A 216 -5.52 -37.84 -3.93
N LYS A 217 -6.49 -38.71 -3.60
CA LYS A 217 -6.58 -40.09 -4.11
C LYS A 217 -7.30 -40.17 -5.46
N MET A 218 -7.86 -39.08 -5.97
CA MET A 218 -8.55 -39.07 -7.25
C MET A 218 -7.54 -39.09 -8.41
N ASN A 219 -7.88 -39.79 -9.50
CA ASN A 219 -7.04 -39.85 -10.68
C ASN A 219 -7.21 -38.63 -11.59
N SER A 220 -6.85 -37.44 -11.08
CA SER A 220 -6.88 -36.18 -11.83
C SER A 220 -5.68 -35.32 -11.46
N LYS A 221 -5.11 -34.60 -12.45
CA LYS A 221 -4.01 -33.66 -12.20
C LYS A 221 -4.52 -32.50 -11.36
N SER A 222 -5.72 -32.01 -11.67
CA SER A 222 -6.40 -30.99 -10.88
C SER A 222 -6.58 -31.38 -9.43
N ALA A 223 -7.12 -32.57 -9.18
CA ALA A 223 -7.40 -33.04 -7.83
C ALA A 223 -6.12 -33.12 -6.98
N ARG A 224 -5.04 -33.69 -7.53
CA ARG A 224 -3.74 -33.76 -6.85
C ARG A 224 -3.17 -32.38 -6.53
N TRP A 225 -3.29 -31.42 -7.44
CA TRP A 225 -2.83 -30.04 -7.22
C TRP A 225 -3.66 -29.34 -6.13
N ILE A 226 -4.99 -29.43 -6.18
CA ILE A 226 -5.90 -28.86 -5.17
C ILE A 226 -5.53 -29.39 -3.79
N ALA A 227 -5.41 -30.71 -3.68
CA ALA A 227 -5.14 -31.37 -2.42
C ALA A 227 -3.77 -31.01 -1.84
N SER A 228 -2.73 -31.05 -2.68
CA SER A 228 -1.35 -30.71 -2.26
C SER A 228 -1.26 -29.27 -1.75
N ASP A 229 -1.82 -28.31 -2.47
CA ASP A 229 -1.79 -26.90 -2.04
C ASP A 229 -2.62 -26.66 -0.78
N ALA A 230 -3.83 -27.23 -0.71
CA ALA A 230 -4.70 -27.09 0.46
C ALA A 230 -4.07 -27.71 1.71
N ILE A 231 -3.52 -28.93 1.64
CA ILE A 231 -2.85 -29.58 2.77
C ILE A 231 -1.67 -28.72 3.21
N ARG A 232 -0.78 -28.32 2.29
CA ARG A 232 0.40 -27.51 2.60
C ARG A 232 0.06 -26.23 3.37
N GLU A 233 -1.00 -25.54 2.97
CA GLU A 233 -1.38 -24.27 3.63
C GLU A 233 -2.13 -24.49 4.95
N LEU A 234 -3.05 -25.46 4.99
CA LEU A 234 -3.89 -25.72 6.15
C LEU A 234 -3.12 -26.37 7.30
N THR A 235 -2.00 -27.07 7.02
CA THR A 235 -1.09 -27.61 8.03
C THR A 235 0.09 -26.68 8.33
N SER A 236 0.17 -25.50 7.70
CA SER A 236 1.29 -24.59 7.94
C SER A 236 1.23 -24.05 9.38
N GLU A 237 2.40 -23.94 10.02
CA GLU A 237 2.52 -23.42 11.39
C GLU A 237 1.85 -22.05 11.54
N LYS A 238 1.98 -21.21 10.52
CA LYS A 238 1.33 -19.90 10.44
C LYS A 238 -0.20 -19.99 10.52
N THR A 239 -0.82 -20.87 9.73
CA THR A 239 -2.28 -21.04 9.72
C THR A 239 -2.77 -21.65 11.03
N LEU A 240 -2.06 -22.64 11.58
CA LEU A 240 -2.40 -23.27 12.86
C LEU A 240 -2.34 -22.27 14.02
N LYS A 241 -1.26 -21.49 14.15
CA LYS A 241 -1.13 -20.43 15.16
C LYS A 241 -2.22 -19.36 15.05
N LEU A 242 -2.59 -18.98 13.82
CA LEU A 242 -3.67 -18.00 13.61
C LEU A 242 -5.02 -18.52 14.11
N MET A 243 -5.32 -19.80 13.88
CA MET A 243 -6.56 -20.43 14.35
C MET A 243 -6.57 -20.62 15.87
N GLU A 244 -5.46 -21.03 16.47
CA GLU A 244 -5.31 -21.11 17.93
C GLU A 244 -5.55 -19.77 18.59
N LYS A 245 -4.95 -18.70 18.05
CA LYS A 245 -5.16 -17.32 18.52
C LYS A 245 -6.63 -16.90 18.43
N ARG A 246 -7.34 -17.27 17.36
CA ARG A 246 -8.79 -17.01 17.18
C ARG A 246 -9.67 -17.85 18.11
N ALA A 247 -9.26 -19.07 18.46
CA ALA A 247 -10.00 -19.94 19.38
C ALA A 247 -9.86 -19.45 20.84
N LEU A 248 -8.67 -19.01 21.22
CA LEU A 248 -8.38 -18.43 22.54
C LEU A 248 -9.17 -17.13 22.78
N SER A 249 -9.33 -16.28 21.77
CA SER A 249 -10.15 -15.06 21.88
C SER A 249 -11.65 -15.33 22.00
N ARG A 250 -12.15 -16.47 21.50
CA ARG A 250 -13.57 -16.87 21.63
C ARG A 250 -13.91 -17.50 22.99
N LYS A 251 -13.02 -18.31 23.58
CA LYS A 251 -13.28 -19.06 24.83
C LYS A 251 -13.30 -18.24 26.12
N ARG A 252 -12.57 -17.12 26.18
CA ARG A 252 -12.41 -16.37 27.45
C ARG A 252 -13.61 -15.47 27.83
N GLY A 253 -14.69 -15.44 27.04
CA GLY A 253 -15.76 -14.44 27.21
C GLY A 253 -15.26 -12.98 27.15
N PHE A 254 -13.99 -12.81 26.78
CA PHE A 254 -13.21 -11.61 26.91
C PHE A 254 -13.27 -10.91 25.55
N ARG A 255 -14.11 -9.88 25.45
CA ARG A 255 -13.96 -8.87 24.41
C ARG A 255 -12.69 -8.07 24.72
N GLY A 256 -11.51 -8.66 24.47
CA GLY A 256 -10.25 -7.97 24.73
C GLY A 256 -9.01 -8.84 24.52
N PHE A 257 -8.14 -8.37 23.64
CA PHE A 257 -6.72 -8.69 23.53
C PHE A 257 -6.28 -10.11 23.10
N ALA A 258 -5.93 -10.20 21.81
CA ALA A 258 -4.90 -11.09 21.27
C ALA A 258 -3.87 -10.22 20.50
N PRO A 259 -2.56 -10.56 20.46
CA PRO A 259 -1.49 -9.56 20.34
C PRO A 259 -1.32 -8.96 18.93
N TYR A 260 -1.02 -7.66 18.90
CA TYR A 260 -0.67 -6.78 17.77
C TYR A 260 -1.74 -6.53 16.71
N ILE A 261 -2.93 -6.15 17.15
CA ILE A 261 -3.74 -5.08 16.55
C ILE A 261 -4.33 -4.35 17.77
N TYR A 262 -3.91 -3.11 18.05
CA TYR A 262 -4.59 -2.29 19.05
C TYR A 262 -5.94 -1.86 18.46
N CYS A 263 -6.93 -2.74 18.58
CA CYS A 263 -8.33 -2.33 18.59
C CYS A 263 -8.76 -2.41 20.05
N ARG A 264 -8.54 -1.32 20.80
CA ARG A 264 -9.45 -1.05 21.91
C ARG A 264 -10.78 -0.75 21.23
N LYS A 265 -11.76 -1.65 21.38
CA LYS A 265 -13.15 -1.23 21.37
C LYS A 265 -13.30 -0.31 22.58
N THR A 266 -13.04 0.98 22.41
CA THR A 266 -13.65 1.99 23.25
C THR A 266 -15.13 2.03 22.89
N ASP A 267 -15.98 2.18 23.90
CA ASP A 267 -17.42 2.23 23.76
C ASP A 267 -17.85 3.07 22.56
N SER A 268 -18.83 2.55 21.82
CA SER A 268 -19.38 3.08 20.56
C SER A 268 -20.16 4.38 20.72
N GLY A 269 -19.56 5.35 21.42
CA GLY A 269 -20.10 6.68 21.70
C GLY A 269 -19.11 7.65 22.36
N ALA A 270 -17.87 7.24 22.70
CA ALA A 270 -16.89 8.15 23.29
C ALA A 270 -16.14 8.96 22.22
N VAL A 271 -16.24 10.29 22.29
CA VAL A 271 -15.48 11.23 21.46
C VAL A 271 -13.98 11.06 21.72
N LYS A 272 -13.18 10.80 20.67
CA LYS A 272 -11.72 10.63 20.79
C LYS A 272 -11.02 11.95 21.08
N LYS A 273 -9.99 11.92 21.92
CA LYS A 273 -9.14 13.09 22.21
C LYS A 273 -7.96 13.13 21.25
N ILE A 274 -7.86 14.17 20.45
CA ILE A 274 -6.78 14.34 19.45
C ILE A 274 -5.91 15.51 19.87
N GLY A 275 -4.61 15.26 20.10
CA GLY A 275 -3.64 16.34 20.28
C GLY A 275 -3.20 16.87 18.93
N LEU A 276 -3.44 18.14 18.60
CA LEU A 276 -2.87 18.78 17.41
C LEU A 276 -1.66 19.62 17.82
N LEU A 277 -0.54 19.42 17.14
CA LEU A 277 0.65 20.24 17.26
C LEU A 277 1.03 20.83 15.90
N VAL A 278 1.25 22.13 15.81
CA VAL A 278 1.87 22.74 14.63
C VAL A 278 3.25 23.24 15.03
N ASN A 279 4.31 22.81 14.34
CA ASN A 279 5.61 23.46 14.48
C ASN A 279 5.64 24.66 13.53
N PRO A 280 5.55 25.92 14.00
CA PRO A 280 5.33 27.09 13.13
C PRO A 280 6.52 27.44 12.24
N ILE A 281 7.70 26.86 12.50
CA ILE A 281 8.91 27.14 11.71
C ILE A 281 9.26 26.00 10.75
N ALA A 282 8.53 24.88 10.75
CA ALA A 282 8.83 23.76 9.87
C ALA A 282 8.56 24.08 8.39
N GLY A 283 9.39 23.51 7.52
CA GLY A 283 9.26 23.63 6.06
C GLY A 283 9.82 24.90 5.42
N MET A 284 10.29 25.88 6.20
CA MET A 284 10.87 27.13 5.63
C MET A 284 12.19 26.89 4.88
N GLY A 285 12.95 25.86 5.27
CA GLY A 285 14.23 25.54 4.64
C GLY A 285 14.07 25.28 3.15
N GLY A 286 13.17 24.35 2.79
CA GLY A 286 13.03 23.88 1.41
C GLY A 286 12.73 25.00 0.41
N ARG A 287 11.92 25.99 0.78
CA ARG A 287 11.60 27.15 -0.08
C ARG A 287 12.73 28.17 -0.20
N ALA A 288 13.59 28.31 0.81
CA ALA A 288 14.78 29.17 0.76
C ALA A 288 15.99 28.50 0.07
N GLY A 289 15.84 27.28 -0.47
CA GLY A 289 16.97 26.48 -0.95
C GLY A 289 17.88 26.00 0.19
N LEU A 290 17.43 26.12 1.44
CA LEU A 290 18.11 25.65 2.64
C LEU A 290 17.61 24.23 2.96
N LYS A 291 18.51 23.29 3.23
CA LYS A 291 18.11 21.92 3.60
C LYS A 291 17.96 21.92 5.12
N GLY A 292 16.70 22.05 5.60
CA GLY A 292 16.33 22.16 7.02
C GLY A 292 16.13 23.59 7.54
N THR A 293 15.50 23.73 8.71
CA THR A 293 15.37 25.01 9.45
C THR A 293 16.15 25.00 10.76
N ASP A 294 16.65 23.85 11.18
CA ASP A 294 17.33 23.65 12.46
C ASP A 294 18.63 24.47 12.50
N GLY A 295 18.72 25.39 13.45
CA GLY A 295 19.87 26.29 13.63
C GLY A 295 20.01 27.43 12.61
N ILE A 296 19.14 27.51 11.59
CA ILE A 296 19.24 28.51 10.50
C ILE A 296 17.94 29.27 10.21
N VAL A 297 16.99 29.27 11.16
CA VAL A 297 15.68 29.93 11.06
C VAL A 297 15.78 31.40 10.64
N GLU A 298 16.67 32.17 11.27
CA GLU A 298 16.82 33.61 11.00
C GLU A 298 17.40 33.85 9.59
N LYS A 299 18.28 32.96 9.12
CA LYS A 299 18.80 33.00 7.75
C LYS A 299 17.71 32.67 6.71
N ALA A 300 16.83 31.72 7.01
CA ALA A 300 15.70 31.38 6.13
C ALA A 300 14.70 32.54 6.04
N LYS A 301 14.38 33.19 7.17
CA LYS A 301 13.54 34.39 7.20
C LYS A 301 14.15 35.56 6.43
N ALA A 302 15.46 35.79 6.58
CA ALA A 302 16.18 36.83 5.85
C ALA A 302 16.15 36.61 4.31
N LEU A 303 16.05 35.35 3.87
CA LEU A 303 15.87 34.98 2.47
C LEU A 303 14.40 34.97 2.00
N GLY A 304 13.47 35.46 2.83
CA GLY A 304 12.05 35.59 2.49
C GLY A 304 11.23 34.29 2.62
N ALA A 305 11.75 33.25 3.27
CA ALA A 305 10.99 32.02 3.47
C ALA A 305 9.80 32.25 4.40
N LYS A 306 8.62 31.79 3.96
CA LYS A 306 7.39 31.77 4.76
C LYS A 306 7.18 30.39 5.41
N PRO A 307 6.64 30.33 6.63
CA PRO A 307 6.16 29.10 7.26
C PRO A 307 5.29 28.25 6.32
N VAL A 308 5.52 26.93 6.30
CA VAL A 308 4.77 26.00 5.44
C VAL A 308 3.82 25.12 6.26
N SER A 309 4.26 24.67 7.43
CA SER A 309 3.49 23.79 8.32
C SER A 309 2.12 24.32 8.76
N PRO A 310 1.92 25.62 9.11
CA PRO A 310 0.58 26.13 9.40
C PRO A 310 -0.40 25.88 8.27
N HIS A 311 0.01 26.24 7.04
CA HIS A 311 -0.83 26.08 5.87
C HIS A 311 -1.14 24.61 5.56
N ARG A 312 -0.17 23.70 5.77
CA ARG A 312 -0.41 22.25 5.62
C ARG A 312 -1.39 21.71 6.66
N ALA A 313 -1.34 22.22 7.88
CA ALA A 313 -2.29 21.87 8.92
C ALA A 313 -3.70 22.37 8.54
N GLU A 314 -3.84 23.59 8.03
CA GLU A 314 -5.10 24.11 7.49
C GLU A 314 -5.64 23.25 6.34
N GLU A 315 -4.80 22.88 5.36
CA GLU A 315 -5.19 22.00 4.24
C GLU A 315 -5.76 20.67 4.75
N MET A 316 -5.08 20.03 5.71
CA MET A 316 -5.54 18.79 6.35
C MET A 316 -6.87 18.99 7.09
N LEU A 317 -6.99 20.05 7.91
CA LEU A 317 -8.21 20.32 8.68
C LEU A 317 -9.41 20.65 7.77
N ASN A 318 -9.20 21.38 6.69
CA ASN A 318 -10.23 21.67 5.69
C ASN A 318 -10.68 20.40 4.96
N ALA A 319 -9.74 19.55 4.56
CA ALA A 319 -10.06 18.25 3.98
C ALA A 319 -10.85 17.38 4.96
N LEU A 320 -10.45 17.34 6.24
CA LEU A 320 -11.15 16.60 7.29
C LEU A 320 -12.57 17.15 7.51
N ALA A 321 -12.73 18.47 7.55
CA ALA A 321 -14.03 19.12 7.69
C ALA A 321 -14.97 18.77 6.52
N LEU A 322 -14.45 18.77 5.29
CA LEU A 322 -15.22 18.35 4.11
C LEU A 322 -15.71 16.89 4.23
N LEU A 323 -14.86 16.00 4.73
CA LEU A 323 -15.21 14.58 4.92
C LEU A 323 -16.35 14.36 5.93
N TYR A 324 -16.54 15.28 6.89
CA TYR A 324 -17.63 15.24 7.88
C TYR A 324 -18.79 16.21 7.57
N GLY A 325 -18.69 17.00 6.49
CA GLY A 325 -19.68 18.02 6.14
C GLY A 325 -19.72 19.20 7.12
N GLY A 326 -18.57 19.56 7.68
CA GLY A 326 -18.34 20.69 8.59
C GLY A 326 -17.37 20.34 9.73
N ALA A 327 -16.51 21.28 10.13
CA ALA A 327 -15.53 21.05 11.20
C ALA A 327 -16.16 20.81 12.58
N ASN A 328 -17.33 21.39 12.82
CA ASN A 328 -18.14 21.17 14.03
C ASN A 328 -18.76 19.76 14.12
N LYS A 329 -18.72 18.98 13.04
CA LYS A 329 -19.23 17.60 12.98
C LYS A 329 -18.13 16.55 13.15
N ILE A 330 -16.87 16.97 13.25
CA ILE A 330 -15.76 16.04 13.48
C ILE A 330 -15.94 15.41 14.87
N PRO A 331 -16.00 14.07 14.99
CA PRO A 331 -16.24 13.39 16.26
C PRO A 331 -14.95 13.31 17.11
N ALA A 332 -14.31 14.45 17.34
CA ALA A 332 -13.05 14.58 18.05
C ALA A 332 -13.09 15.76 19.05
N LYS A 333 -12.45 15.57 20.20
CA LYS A 333 -12.09 16.65 21.12
C LYS A 333 -10.63 17.02 20.85
N PHE A 334 -10.40 18.16 20.19
CA PHE A 334 -9.04 18.63 19.92
C PHE A 334 -8.43 19.28 21.16
N LEU A 335 -7.21 18.86 21.50
CA LEU A 335 -6.34 19.52 22.46
C LEU A 335 -5.18 20.14 21.67
N THR A 336 -4.82 21.38 21.95
CA THR A 336 -3.80 22.10 21.17
C THR A 336 -2.99 23.07 22.04
N CYS A 337 -1.99 23.72 21.45
CA CYS A 337 -1.22 24.79 22.05
C CYS A 337 -1.77 26.16 21.63
N SER A 338 -1.51 27.22 22.41
CA SER A 338 -1.90 28.59 22.06
C SER A 338 -1.15 29.10 20.81
N GLY A 339 -1.74 30.11 20.15
CA GLY A 339 -1.17 30.78 18.98
C GLY A 339 -0.87 29.85 17.81
N LYS A 340 0.30 30.06 17.19
CA LYS A 340 0.77 29.38 15.97
C LYS A 340 1.19 27.91 16.14
N MET A 341 0.97 27.35 17.33
CA MET A 341 1.23 25.94 17.60
C MET A 341 -0.01 25.03 17.47
N GLY A 342 -1.06 25.52 16.80
CA GLY A 342 -2.23 24.74 16.39
C GLY A 342 -3.58 25.39 16.68
N ALA A 343 -3.65 26.37 17.61
CA ALA A 343 -4.91 27.04 17.94
C ALA A 343 -5.44 27.91 16.81
N GLU A 344 -4.55 28.66 16.14
CA GLU A 344 -4.94 29.50 14.99
C GLU A 344 -5.55 28.66 13.85
N GLU A 345 -4.94 27.52 13.55
CA GLU A 345 -5.37 26.62 12.46
C GLU A 345 -6.71 25.92 12.78
N LEU A 346 -6.89 25.46 14.03
CA LEU A 346 -8.17 24.89 14.47
C LEU A 346 -9.30 25.93 14.50
N ALA A 347 -9.00 27.16 14.94
CA ALA A 347 -9.94 28.26 14.93
C ALA A 347 -10.35 28.63 13.49
N ALA A 348 -9.39 28.74 12.57
CA ALA A 348 -9.63 29.03 11.16
C ALA A 348 -10.51 27.96 10.49
N ALA A 349 -10.30 26.68 10.83
CA ALA A 349 -11.13 25.58 10.33
C ALA A 349 -12.53 25.53 10.99
N GLY A 350 -12.75 26.24 12.10
CA GLY A 350 -14.00 26.16 12.87
C GLY A 350 -14.14 24.88 13.71
N ALA A 351 -13.02 24.24 14.06
CA ALA A 351 -13.00 23.05 14.89
C ALA A 351 -12.94 23.42 16.39
N ALA A 352 -13.82 22.84 17.20
CA ALA A 352 -13.82 23.04 18.64
C ALA A 352 -12.56 22.44 19.27
N HIS A 353 -11.86 23.22 20.10
CA HIS A 353 -10.58 22.84 20.68
C HIS A 353 -10.37 23.42 22.08
N GLU A 354 -9.45 22.81 22.83
CA GLU A 354 -9.02 23.24 24.15
C GLU A 354 -7.52 23.53 24.11
N ILE A 355 -7.12 24.72 24.57
CA ILE A 355 -5.71 25.09 24.73
C ILE A 355 -5.20 24.47 26.02
N VAL A 356 -4.22 23.58 25.92
CA VAL A 356 -3.67 22.83 27.06
C VAL A 356 -2.21 23.14 27.35
N TYR A 357 -1.55 23.88 26.46
CA TYR A 357 -0.20 24.41 26.61
C TYR A 357 -0.16 25.85 26.09
N ASP A 358 0.40 26.77 26.88
CA ASP A 358 0.57 28.15 26.48
C ASP A 358 1.97 28.33 25.87
N ALA A 359 2.03 28.55 24.56
CA ALA A 359 3.27 28.66 23.81
C ALA A 359 3.78 30.11 23.78
N PRO A 360 5.11 30.32 23.95
CA PRO A 360 5.71 31.63 23.78
C PRO A 360 5.64 32.11 22.32
N GLU A 361 5.76 33.42 22.09
CA GLU A 361 5.74 34.01 20.73
C GLU A 361 6.85 33.44 19.82
N LYS A 362 8.00 33.10 20.40
CA LYS A 362 9.10 32.38 19.73
C LYS A 362 9.22 30.99 20.32
N THR A 363 8.91 29.98 19.53
CA THR A 363 8.86 28.58 19.96
C THR A 363 10.15 27.82 19.61
N SER A 364 10.37 26.72 20.32
CA SER A 364 11.54 25.86 20.20
C SER A 364 11.17 24.37 20.21
N ALA A 365 12.16 23.50 20.00
CA ALA A 365 12.00 22.06 20.17
C ALA A 365 11.55 21.69 21.61
N ALA A 366 11.98 22.45 22.61
CA ALA A 366 11.58 22.23 24.00
C ALA A 366 10.08 22.45 24.20
N ASP A 367 9.49 23.44 23.51
CA ASP A 367 8.05 23.70 23.55
C ASP A 367 7.26 22.57 22.88
N THR A 368 7.76 22.04 21.76
CA THR A 368 7.19 20.85 21.10
C THR A 368 7.15 19.65 22.05
N ILE A 369 8.27 19.39 22.74
CA ILE A 369 8.37 18.29 23.70
C ILE A 369 7.44 18.50 24.89
N ALA A 370 7.39 19.71 25.46
CA ALA A 370 6.53 20.04 26.59
C ALA A 370 5.04 19.89 26.25
N ALA A 371 4.62 20.40 25.09
CA ALA A 371 3.27 20.25 24.58
C ALA A 371 2.87 18.79 24.39
N CYS A 372 3.73 17.97 23.78
CA CYS A 372 3.45 16.56 23.55
C CYS A 372 3.40 15.74 24.85
N ARG A 373 4.23 16.06 25.84
CA ARG A 373 4.10 15.47 27.20
C ARG A 373 2.76 15.82 27.81
N ARG A 374 2.33 17.07 27.67
CA ARG A 374 1.03 17.53 28.18
C ARG A 374 -0.15 16.82 27.50
N PHE A 375 -0.08 16.59 26.19
CA PHE A 375 -1.07 15.76 25.49
C PHE A 375 -1.14 14.33 26.05
N ALA A 376 0.01 13.70 26.27
CA ALA A 376 0.08 12.36 26.83
C ALA A 376 -0.48 12.28 28.26
N GLU A 377 -0.19 13.27 29.12
CA GLU A 377 -0.76 13.37 30.47
C GLU A 377 -2.29 13.47 30.49
N LEU A 378 -2.87 14.17 29.50
CA LEU A 378 -4.32 14.34 29.36
C LEU A 378 -5.02 13.14 28.70
N GLY A 379 -4.25 12.11 28.35
CA GLY A 379 -4.73 10.86 27.78
C GLY A 379 -5.27 11.04 26.36
N THR A 380 -4.53 11.69 25.48
CA THR A 380 -4.87 11.74 24.04
C THR A 380 -4.81 10.35 23.41
N ASP A 381 -5.72 10.08 22.47
CA ASP A 381 -5.79 8.84 21.72
C ASP A 381 -4.79 8.82 20.55
N LEU A 382 -4.45 10.01 20.04
CA LEU A 382 -3.52 10.23 18.93
C LEU A 382 -2.97 11.66 19.02
N ILE A 383 -1.68 11.82 18.73
CA ILE A 383 -1.06 13.12 18.48
C ILE A 383 -0.86 13.28 16.97
N VAL A 384 -1.48 14.31 16.41
CA VAL A 384 -1.30 14.73 15.02
C VAL A 384 -0.38 15.94 15.02
N PHE A 385 0.70 15.92 14.22
CA PHE A 385 1.66 17.02 14.21
C PHE A 385 2.00 17.51 12.79
N ALA A 386 2.11 18.82 12.58
CA ALA A 386 2.63 19.40 11.33
C ALA A 386 4.12 19.71 11.47
N GLY A 387 4.95 19.04 10.66
CA GLY A 387 6.41 19.20 10.72
C GLY A 387 7.18 18.35 9.72
N GLY A 388 8.49 18.25 9.92
CA GLY A 388 9.39 17.32 9.22
C GLY A 388 9.98 16.28 10.18
N ASP A 389 10.98 15.52 9.74
CA ASP A 389 11.59 14.44 10.55
C ASP A 389 12.16 14.92 11.90
N GLY A 390 12.73 16.14 11.96
CA GLY A 390 13.14 16.76 13.23
C GLY A 390 11.99 16.93 14.21
N THR A 391 10.83 17.43 13.75
CA THR A 391 9.61 17.50 14.57
C THR A 391 9.14 16.10 14.96
N ALA A 392 9.16 15.12 14.06
CA ALA A 392 8.78 13.74 14.37
C ALA A 392 9.66 13.14 15.47
N ARG A 393 10.96 13.42 15.43
CA ARG A 393 11.94 13.03 16.46
C ARG A 393 11.62 13.68 17.80
N ASP A 394 11.30 14.96 17.83
CA ASP A 394 10.98 15.68 19.07
C ASP A 394 9.68 15.17 19.70
N VAL A 395 8.63 14.97 18.88
CA VAL A 395 7.35 14.38 19.31
C VAL A 395 7.58 12.96 19.84
N TRP A 396 8.32 12.12 19.11
CA TRP A 396 8.69 10.78 19.57
C TRP A 396 9.52 10.81 20.85
N GLY A 397 10.47 11.73 21.00
CA GLY A 397 11.26 11.89 22.22
C GLY A 397 10.40 12.27 23.44
N ALA A 398 9.25 12.90 23.22
CA ALA A 398 8.31 13.26 24.26
C ALA A 398 7.42 12.10 24.73
N VAL A 399 6.93 11.27 23.79
CA VAL A 399 5.89 10.25 24.09
C VAL A 399 6.31 8.80 23.83
N GLY A 400 7.38 8.56 23.10
CA GLY A 400 7.88 7.23 22.77
C GLY A 400 6.82 6.34 22.11
N LYS A 401 6.33 5.34 22.87
CA LYS A 401 5.25 4.42 22.47
C LYS A 401 3.97 4.58 23.31
N SER A 402 3.88 5.57 24.18
CA SER A 402 2.73 5.73 25.08
C SER A 402 1.48 6.24 24.36
N VAL A 403 1.67 7.11 23.37
CA VAL A 403 0.60 7.66 22.52
C VAL A 403 0.99 7.50 21.05
N PRO A 404 0.06 7.07 20.17
CA PRO A 404 0.30 7.06 18.74
C PRO A 404 0.55 8.48 18.19
N ILE A 405 1.43 8.60 17.20
CA ILE A 405 1.79 9.88 16.57
C ILE A 405 1.61 9.79 15.06
N PHE A 406 1.14 10.85 14.42
CA PHE A 406 0.93 10.88 12.98
C PHE A 406 1.19 12.27 12.40
N GLY A 407 1.99 12.33 11.34
CA GLY A 407 2.54 13.57 10.80
C GLY A 407 1.78 14.10 9.59
N ILE A 408 1.51 15.40 9.60
CA ILE A 408 1.06 16.19 8.45
C ILE A 408 2.31 16.67 7.69
N PRO A 409 2.46 16.28 6.41
CA PRO A 409 3.70 16.48 5.69
C PRO A 409 3.94 17.97 5.37
N SER A 410 4.97 18.57 5.99
CA SER A 410 5.25 20.01 5.88
C SER A 410 6.50 20.37 5.07
N GLY A 411 7.18 19.38 4.50
CA GLY A 411 8.41 19.56 3.74
C GLY A 411 8.56 18.55 2.60
N VAL A 412 9.67 18.67 1.87
CA VAL A 412 9.98 17.85 0.68
C VAL A 412 10.79 16.58 0.98
N LYS A 413 11.19 16.35 2.24
CA LYS A 413 12.00 15.21 2.69
C LYS A 413 11.50 14.72 4.04
N MET A 414 10.76 13.62 4.04
CA MET A 414 10.29 12.97 5.26
C MET A 414 10.61 11.49 5.12
N HIS A 415 11.45 10.99 6.01
CA HIS A 415 12.00 9.64 5.97
C HIS A 415 11.40 8.76 7.06
N SER A 416 10.79 9.34 8.08
CA SER A 416 10.07 8.63 9.14
C SER A 416 8.76 8.03 8.62
N GLY A 417 8.43 6.81 9.06
CA GLY A 417 7.23 6.07 8.65
C GLY A 417 5.92 6.57 9.28
N VAL A 418 5.88 7.81 9.74
CA VAL A 418 4.76 8.38 10.52
C VAL A 418 3.96 9.44 9.77
N PHE A 419 4.34 9.79 8.55
CA PHE A 419 3.73 10.87 7.79
C PHE A 419 2.68 10.35 6.80
N GLY A 420 1.60 11.12 6.62
CA GLY A 420 0.74 10.99 5.45
C GLY A 420 1.48 11.41 4.17
N THR A 421 1.08 10.86 3.03
CA THR A 421 1.69 11.21 1.72
C THR A 421 1.35 12.64 1.29
N THR A 422 0.16 13.12 1.65
CA THR A 422 -0.31 14.51 1.48
C THR A 422 -1.16 14.94 2.68
N PRO A 423 -1.44 16.24 2.87
CA PRO A 423 -2.38 16.71 3.90
C PRO A 423 -3.77 16.07 3.79
N GLU A 424 -4.28 15.86 2.57
CA GLU A 424 -5.58 15.20 2.32
C GLU A 424 -5.53 13.71 2.69
N ALA A 425 -4.43 13.02 2.38
CA ALA A 425 -4.22 11.64 2.80
C ALA A 425 -4.13 11.55 4.34
N ALA A 426 -3.51 12.54 4.98
CA ALA A 426 -3.45 12.62 6.44
C ALA A 426 -4.86 12.86 7.04
N ALA A 427 -5.69 13.69 6.40
CA ALA A 427 -7.08 13.90 6.79
C ALA A 427 -7.91 12.62 6.67
N GLN A 428 -7.75 11.88 5.58
CA GLN A 428 -8.42 10.60 5.36
C GLN A 428 -8.00 9.56 6.42
N ALA A 429 -6.71 9.44 6.70
CA ALA A 429 -6.20 8.53 7.73
C ALA A 429 -6.74 8.89 9.12
N LEU A 430 -6.78 10.18 9.45
CA LEU A 430 -7.38 10.66 10.71
C LEU A 430 -8.88 10.36 10.76
N ARG A 431 -9.64 10.56 9.66
CA ARG A 431 -11.06 10.20 9.59
C ARG A 431 -11.28 8.73 9.87
N GLU A 432 -10.54 7.85 9.21
CA GLU A 432 -10.65 6.41 9.39
C GLU A 432 -10.26 6.00 10.82
N PHE A 433 -9.25 6.64 11.43
CA PHE A 433 -8.93 6.43 12.84
C PHE A 433 -10.06 6.86 13.77
N LEU A 434 -10.64 8.04 13.56
CA LEU A 434 -11.79 8.55 14.31
C LEU A 434 -13.00 7.60 14.22
N ASN A 435 -13.23 7.03 13.04
CA ASN A 435 -14.30 6.05 12.78
C ASN A 435 -13.97 4.62 13.24
N ASN A 436 -12.78 4.38 13.80
CA ASN A 436 -12.26 3.05 14.18
C ASN A 436 -12.10 2.07 12.98
N GLU A 437 -11.90 2.62 11.79
CA GLU A 437 -11.63 1.89 10.54
C GLU A 437 -10.12 1.66 10.34
N LEU A 438 -9.27 2.52 10.93
CA LEU A 438 -7.82 2.46 10.83
C LEU A 438 -7.17 2.03 12.14
N SER A 439 -6.25 1.06 12.06
CA SER A 439 -5.49 0.58 13.21
C SER A 439 -4.15 1.30 13.38
N VAL A 440 -3.69 1.35 14.62
CA VAL A 440 -2.34 1.81 14.95
C VAL A 440 -1.35 0.65 14.84
N GLY A 441 -0.19 0.89 14.24
CA GLY A 441 0.92 -0.05 14.12
C GLY A 441 2.25 0.58 14.52
N GLU A 442 3.34 -0.20 14.48
CA GLU A 442 4.69 0.34 14.70
C GLU A 442 5.20 1.06 13.44
N ALA A 443 5.86 2.19 13.64
CA ALA A 443 6.52 2.98 12.59
C ALA A 443 7.91 3.44 13.05
N GLU A 444 8.83 3.60 12.11
CA GLU A 444 10.20 4.03 12.38
C GLU A 444 10.33 5.56 12.41
N ILE A 445 11.13 6.05 13.37
CA ILE A 445 11.56 7.44 13.44
C ILE A 445 12.98 7.54 12.94
N VAL A 446 13.13 8.23 11.82
CA VAL A 446 14.35 8.29 11.03
C VAL A 446 14.68 9.75 10.77
N ASP A 447 15.93 10.13 10.99
CA ASP A 447 16.44 11.44 10.59
C ASP A 447 17.66 11.24 9.70
N VAL A 448 17.76 12.07 8.68
CA VAL A 448 18.92 12.09 7.79
C VAL A 448 19.86 13.15 8.32
N ASP A 449 21.12 12.79 8.56
CA ASP A 449 22.15 13.77 8.89
C ASP A 449 22.39 14.65 7.66
N GLU A 450 21.72 15.80 7.64
CA GLU A 450 21.71 16.68 6.48
C GLU A 450 23.10 17.29 6.20
N GLU A 451 24.00 17.36 7.19
CA GLU A 451 25.38 17.82 6.99
C GLU A 451 26.27 16.75 6.37
N ALA A 452 26.12 15.50 6.80
CA ALA A 452 26.74 14.36 6.13
C ALA A 452 26.22 14.24 4.69
N TYR A 453 24.91 14.41 4.49
CA TYR A 453 24.29 14.43 3.17
C TYR A 453 24.85 15.55 2.27
N ARG A 454 25.18 16.73 2.82
CA ARG A 454 25.83 17.84 2.08
C ARG A 454 27.22 17.48 1.57
N ARG A 455 27.93 16.57 2.24
CA ARG A 455 29.24 16.07 1.83
C ARG A 455 29.15 14.85 0.90
N GLY A 456 27.93 14.44 0.52
CA GLY A 456 27.68 13.26 -0.29
C GLY A 456 27.61 11.96 0.52
N GLU A 457 27.74 12.02 1.85
CA GLU A 457 27.64 10.87 2.74
C GLU A 457 26.17 10.61 3.10
N TRP A 458 25.62 9.46 2.70
CA TRP A 458 24.25 9.08 3.08
C TRP A 458 24.23 8.50 4.50
N ARG A 459 24.26 9.38 5.51
CA ARG A 459 24.11 9.00 6.92
C ARG A 459 22.65 9.15 7.35
N ILE A 460 21.97 8.02 7.44
CA ILE A 460 20.63 7.96 8.03
C ILE A 460 20.73 7.32 9.41
N ARG A 461 20.15 8.01 10.41
CA ARG A 461 20.13 7.55 11.79
C ARG A 461 18.71 7.14 12.17
N LEU A 462 18.55 5.87 12.54
CA LEU A 462 17.35 5.38 13.21
C LEU A 462 17.39 5.83 14.66
N PHE A 463 16.36 6.57 15.11
CA PHE A 463 16.25 7.01 16.50
C PHE A 463 15.46 6.00 17.33
N GLY A 464 14.43 5.39 16.74
CA GLY A 464 13.65 4.34 17.38
C GLY A 464 12.38 4.01 16.63
N THR A 465 11.46 3.36 17.33
CA THR A 465 10.12 3.02 16.83
C THR A 465 9.05 3.63 17.72
N CYS A 466 7.95 4.05 17.10
CA CYS A 466 6.77 4.62 17.75
C CYS A 466 5.50 3.87 17.31
N LEU A 467 4.37 4.26 17.87
CA LEU A 467 3.05 3.87 17.36
C LEU A 467 2.56 4.95 16.39
N SER A 468 2.05 4.56 15.22
CA SER A 468 1.51 5.48 14.22
C SER A 468 0.30 4.87 13.48
N LEU A 469 -0.42 5.69 12.72
CA LEU A 469 -1.50 5.21 11.87
C LEU A 469 -0.90 4.40 10.72
N VAL A 470 -1.25 3.12 10.64
CA VAL A 470 -0.75 2.23 9.58
C VAL A 470 -1.94 1.78 8.74
N GLU A 471 -1.87 2.06 7.44
CA GLU A 471 -2.84 1.56 6.48
C GLU A 471 -2.83 0.02 6.46
N PRO A 472 -3.95 -0.67 6.77
CA PRO A 472 -4.05 -2.12 6.76
C PRO A 472 -3.75 -2.75 5.40
N THR A 473 -3.64 -1.93 4.34
CA THR A 473 -3.43 -2.32 2.95
C THR A 473 -2.11 -3.08 2.73
N TYR A 474 -1.15 -3.04 3.67
CA TYR A 474 0.13 -3.77 3.53
C TYR A 474 0.38 -4.88 4.56
N VAL A 475 -0.57 -5.20 5.44
CA VAL A 475 -0.44 -6.34 6.37
C VAL A 475 -1.62 -7.29 6.26
N GLN A 476 -1.86 -7.78 5.05
CA GLN A 476 -2.47 -9.10 4.85
C GLN A 476 -1.34 -10.12 4.63
N GLN A 477 -0.69 -10.51 5.73
CA GLN A 477 0.35 -11.52 5.69
C GLN A 477 -0.28 -12.91 5.45
N GLY A 478 -0.25 -13.40 4.20
CA GLY A 478 -0.49 -14.82 3.89
C GLY A 478 -0.92 -15.08 2.44
N LYS A 479 0.06 -15.12 1.52
CA LYS A 479 -0.06 -15.58 0.13
C LYS A 479 -1.24 -14.99 -0.66
N MET A 480 -1.13 -13.73 -1.03
CA MET A 480 -1.53 -13.32 -2.36
C MET A 480 -0.28 -13.45 -3.24
N LEU A 481 -0.40 -14.13 -4.38
CA LEU A 481 0.55 -13.93 -5.47
C LEU A 481 0.56 -12.42 -5.70
N PHE A 482 1.70 -11.78 -5.51
CA PHE A 482 1.85 -10.36 -5.81
C PHE A 482 1.34 -10.16 -7.23
N ASP A 483 0.38 -9.26 -7.38
CA ASP A 483 -0.06 -8.79 -8.68
C ASP A 483 1.19 -8.29 -9.40
N GLU A 484 1.61 -8.95 -10.49
CA GLU A 484 2.81 -8.57 -11.25
C GLU A 484 2.72 -7.10 -11.70
N GLN A 485 1.51 -6.55 -11.83
CA GLN A 485 1.27 -5.12 -12.11
C GLN A 485 1.77 -4.20 -10.97
N SER A 486 1.62 -4.59 -9.70
CA SER A 486 2.09 -3.79 -8.57
C SER A 486 3.61 -3.77 -8.45
N ASP A 487 4.28 -4.87 -8.80
CA ASP A 487 5.73 -4.98 -8.72
C ASP A 487 6.42 -4.28 -9.90
N GLU A 488 5.82 -4.28 -11.09
CA GLU A 488 6.28 -3.46 -12.23
C GLU A 488 6.11 -1.96 -11.95
N GLN A 489 4.97 -1.52 -11.41
CA GLN A 489 4.80 -0.12 -11.01
C GLN A 489 5.85 0.28 -9.96
N ALA A 490 6.09 -0.57 -8.97
CA ALA A 490 7.13 -0.31 -7.98
C ALA A 490 8.53 -0.21 -8.61
N LYS A 491 8.85 -0.97 -9.67
CA LYS A 491 10.11 -0.83 -10.41
C LYS A 491 10.20 0.51 -11.13
N GLU A 492 9.12 0.97 -11.77
CA GLU A 492 9.08 2.28 -12.42
C GLU A 492 9.29 3.41 -11.40
N ASP A 493 8.61 3.34 -10.26
CA ASP A 493 8.72 4.29 -9.16
C ASP A 493 10.13 4.34 -8.54
N ILE A 494 10.75 3.17 -8.34
CA ILE A 494 12.16 3.04 -7.92
C ILE A 494 13.08 3.66 -8.97
N ALA A 495 12.83 3.38 -10.26
CA ALA A 495 13.64 3.90 -11.35
C ALA A 495 13.59 5.42 -11.43
N GLU A 496 12.41 6.02 -11.24
CA GLU A 496 12.24 7.47 -11.16
C GLU A 496 13.01 8.07 -9.98
N HIS A 497 12.93 7.45 -8.80
CA HIS A 497 13.67 7.91 -7.62
C HIS A 497 15.19 7.90 -7.84
N VAL A 498 15.74 6.80 -8.38
CA VAL A 498 17.17 6.70 -8.67
C VAL A 498 17.59 7.66 -9.78
N TYR A 499 16.74 7.87 -10.78
CA TYR A 499 16.97 8.87 -11.84
C TYR A 499 17.10 10.29 -11.28
N GLU A 500 16.13 10.74 -10.46
CA GLU A 500 16.19 12.06 -9.84
C GLU A 500 17.48 12.24 -9.05
N GLU A 501 17.84 11.25 -8.22
CA GLU A 501 19.08 11.27 -7.45
C GLU A 501 20.33 11.33 -8.33
N ALA A 502 20.36 10.58 -9.44
CA ALA A 502 21.49 10.59 -10.36
C ALA A 502 21.62 11.93 -11.11
N ILE A 503 20.52 12.58 -11.45
CA ILE A 503 20.50 13.90 -12.09
C ILE A 503 20.92 15.00 -11.11
N LEU A 504 20.59 14.88 -9.82
CA LEU A 504 21.02 15.82 -8.79
C LEU A 504 22.52 15.67 -8.46
N ASN A 505 23.08 14.47 -8.63
CA ASN A 505 24.47 14.14 -8.31
C ASN A 505 25.26 13.79 -9.57
N LYS A 506 25.33 14.71 -10.55
CA LYS A 506 25.95 14.47 -11.88
C LYS A 506 27.43 14.11 -11.83
N ASP A 507 28.13 14.55 -10.78
CA ASP A 507 29.54 14.27 -10.55
C ASP A 507 29.82 12.84 -10.06
N PHE A 508 28.77 12.09 -9.71
CA PHE A 508 28.92 10.74 -9.16
C PHE A 508 28.95 9.67 -10.25
N LEU A 509 29.77 8.66 -10.02
CA LEU A 509 29.74 7.38 -10.71
C LEU A 509 28.68 6.47 -10.06
N TRP A 510 27.70 6.04 -10.83
CA TRP A 510 26.62 5.15 -10.38
C TRP A 510 26.87 3.75 -10.93
N ILE A 511 27.28 2.82 -10.05
CA ILE A 511 27.49 1.41 -10.36
C ILE A 511 26.16 0.68 -10.14
N LEU A 512 25.56 0.16 -11.21
CA LEU A 512 24.27 -0.53 -11.18
C LEU A 512 24.47 -2.03 -11.19
N GLY A 513 23.96 -2.69 -10.16
CA GLY A 513 23.96 -4.15 -10.02
C GLY A 513 23.13 -4.88 -11.08
N SER A 514 23.04 -6.20 -10.95
CA SER A 514 22.24 -7.06 -11.82
C SER A 514 20.78 -7.16 -11.37
N GLY A 515 19.90 -7.56 -12.29
CA GLY A 515 18.49 -7.86 -12.07
C GLY A 515 17.51 -6.86 -12.67
N GLY A 516 16.25 -7.30 -12.86
CA GLY A 516 15.23 -6.53 -13.58
C GLY A 516 14.83 -5.20 -12.93
N THR A 517 15.03 -5.04 -11.62
CA THR A 517 14.85 -3.73 -10.96
C THR A 517 15.92 -2.73 -11.41
N LEU A 518 17.16 -3.16 -11.58
CA LEU A 518 18.26 -2.31 -12.04
C LEU A 518 18.21 -2.09 -13.55
N GLU A 519 17.64 -3.02 -14.31
CA GLU A 519 17.29 -2.83 -15.72
C GLU A 519 16.29 -1.69 -15.91
N ALA A 520 15.22 -1.64 -15.10
CA ALA A 520 14.27 -0.54 -15.12
C ALA A 520 14.94 0.81 -14.79
N VAL A 521 15.82 0.83 -13.78
CA VAL A 521 16.65 2.01 -13.43
C VAL A 521 17.53 2.43 -14.62
N GLY A 522 18.25 1.50 -15.24
CA GLY A 522 19.09 1.76 -16.40
C GLY A 522 18.32 2.34 -17.58
N LYS A 523 17.15 1.75 -17.89
CA LYS A 523 16.23 2.25 -18.93
C LYS A 523 15.79 3.68 -18.64
N ARG A 524 15.46 4.00 -17.38
CA ARG A 524 15.05 5.36 -16.99
C ARG A 524 16.19 6.38 -17.05
N LEU A 525 17.42 5.95 -16.77
CA LEU A 525 18.66 6.73 -16.95
C LEU A 525 19.07 6.90 -18.42
N GLY A 526 18.39 6.22 -19.35
CA GLY A 526 18.69 6.29 -20.78
C GLY A 526 19.93 5.48 -21.18
N ILE A 527 20.27 4.42 -20.43
CA ILE A 527 21.40 3.54 -20.75
C ILE A 527 20.95 2.12 -21.10
N ASP A 528 21.73 1.44 -21.92
CA ASP A 528 21.51 0.05 -22.31
C ASP A 528 22.12 -0.88 -21.25
N LYS A 529 21.36 -1.08 -20.17
CA LYS A 529 21.71 -1.89 -18.99
C LYS A 529 21.51 -3.38 -19.30
N MET A 530 22.52 -4.20 -19.02
CA MET A 530 22.41 -5.66 -19.15
C MET A 530 21.71 -6.26 -17.93
N LEU A 531 20.74 -7.17 -18.15
CA LEU A 531 19.97 -7.79 -17.05
C LEU A 531 20.86 -8.51 -16.02
N LEU A 532 21.90 -9.22 -16.45
CA LEU A 532 22.80 -9.99 -15.57
C LEU A 532 24.17 -9.32 -15.37
N GLY A 533 24.44 -8.21 -16.05
CA GLY A 533 25.72 -7.51 -15.97
C GLY A 533 25.75 -6.43 -14.89
N ILE A 534 26.94 -5.89 -14.66
CA ILE A 534 27.15 -4.69 -13.83
C ILE A 534 27.49 -3.54 -14.76
N ASP A 535 26.70 -2.47 -14.76
CA ASP A 535 26.92 -1.34 -15.66
C ASP A 535 27.18 -0.07 -14.84
N ALA A 536 27.74 0.95 -15.48
CA ALA A 536 28.01 2.23 -14.82
C ALA A 536 27.40 3.40 -15.58
N PHE A 537 26.90 4.39 -14.83
CA PHE A 537 26.36 5.65 -15.32
C PHE A 537 27.10 6.83 -14.68
N ALA A 538 27.46 7.85 -15.46
CA ALA A 538 28.04 9.09 -14.93
C ALA A 538 27.80 10.25 -15.90
N GLY A 539 27.52 11.44 -15.38
CA GLY A 539 27.39 12.66 -16.19
C GLY A 539 26.34 12.58 -17.30
N GLY A 540 25.23 11.87 -17.07
CA GLY A 540 24.13 11.77 -18.04
C GLY A 540 24.31 10.70 -19.13
N LYS A 541 25.36 9.86 -19.06
CA LYS A 541 25.62 8.81 -20.06
C LYS A 541 26.14 7.52 -19.44
N GLN A 542 26.13 6.45 -20.24
CA GLN A 542 26.72 5.17 -19.87
C GLN A 542 28.26 5.31 -19.78
N ALA A 543 28.80 5.05 -18.59
CA ALA A 543 30.23 5.09 -18.29
C ALA A 543 30.90 3.73 -18.50
N GLY A 544 30.14 2.64 -18.49
CA GLY A 544 30.62 1.31 -18.79
C GLY A 544 29.48 0.29 -18.89
N LYS A 545 29.70 -0.77 -19.67
CA LYS A 545 28.73 -1.85 -19.91
C LYS A 545 29.34 -3.22 -19.55
N ASP A 546 28.58 -4.05 -18.85
CA ASP A 546 28.93 -5.41 -18.39
C ASP A 546 30.36 -5.52 -17.82
N LEU A 547 30.62 -4.70 -16.81
CA LEU A 547 31.93 -4.47 -16.23
C LEU A 547 32.36 -5.61 -15.30
N ASN A 548 33.61 -6.02 -15.44
CA ASN A 548 34.29 -6.85 -14.45
C ASN A 548 34.93 -6.01 -13.33
N GLU A 549 35.42 -6.67 -12.29
CA GLU A 549 36.05 -6.02 -11.12
C GLU A 549 37.18 -5.06 -11.51
N LYS A 550 38.09 -5.47 -12.40
CA LYS A 550 39.23 -4.66 -12.83
C LYS A 550 38.76 -3.37 -13.52
N GLN A 551 37.71 -3.45 -14.33
CA GLN A 551 37.12 -2.29 -15.00
C GLN A 551 36.38 -1.37 -14.02
N LEU A 552 35.68 -1.94 -13.03
CA LEU A 552 35.04 -1.16 -11.96
C LEU A 552 36.08 -0.37 -11.15
N LEU A 553 37.18 -1.01 -10.75
CA LEU A 553 38.27 -0.35 -10.03
C LEU A 553 38.92 0.77 -10.87
N ALA A 554 39.13 0.54 -12.18
CA ALA A 554 39.67 1.57 -13.08
C ALA A 554 38.70 2.75 -13.27
N LEU A 555 37.39 2.52 -13.25
CA LEU A 555 36.40 3.61 -13.25
C LEU A 555 36.43 4.39 -11.93
N LEU A 556 36.62 3.72 -10.79
CA LEU A 556 36.79 4.40 -9.50
C LEU A 556 38.04 5.28 -9.48
N ASP A 557 39.16 4.80 -10.03
CA ASP A 557 40.38 5.61 -10.21
C ASP A 557 40.12 6.89 -11.02
N LYS A 558 39.27 6.78 -12.05
CA LYS A 558 38.93 7.90 -12.94
C LYS A 558 37.97 8.92 -12.31
N TYR A 559 37.00 8.48 -11.51
CA TYR A 559 35.92 9.32 -10.98
C TYR A 559 36.13 9.75 -9.52
N ASN A 560 37.26 9.37 -8.91
CA ASN A 560 37.61 9.59 -7.50
C ASN A 560 36.71 8.79 -6.54
N ASP A 561 37.34 8.06 -5.61
CA ASP A 561 36.70 6.99 -4.82
C ASP A 561 35.48 7.43 -4.02
N ASN A 562 35.50 8.66 -3.52
CA ASN A 562 34.42 9.22 -2.68
C ASN A 562 33.26 9.83 -3.50
N LYS A 563 33.28 9.72 -4.83
CA LYS A 563 32.20 10.17 -5.73
C LYS A 563 31.59 8.99 -6.49
N ALA A 564 31.41 7.86 -5.82
CA ALA A 564 30.75 6.70 -6.40
C ALA A 564 29.60 6.20 -5.53
N ARG A 565 28.58 5.62 -6.14
CA ARG A 565 27.44 4.95 -5.49
C ARG A 565 27.23 3.58 -6.09
N ILE A 566 26.94 2.59 -5.25
CA ILE A 566 26.56 1.24 -5.69
C ILE A 566 25.05 1.09 -5.51
N VAL A 567 24.32 0.84 -6.59
CA VAL A 567 22.88 0.55 -6.56
C VAL A 567 22.67 -0.95 -6.75
N VAL A 568 22.10 -1.61 -5.76
CA VAL A 568 21.94 -3.08 -5.76
C VAL A 568 20.56 -3.49 -5.31
N SER A 569 20.08 -4.61 -5.85
CA SER A 569 18.82 -5.23 -5.46
C SER A 569 19.08 -6.63 -4.93
N PRO A 570 18.28 -7.13 -3.96
CA PRO A 570 18.39 -8.51 -3.51
C PRO A 570 18.20 -9.50 -4.68
N ILE A 571 19.10 -10.48 -4.78
CA ILE A 571 19.14 -11.48 -5.85
C ILE A 571 18.55 -12.80 -5.35
N GLY A 572 17.56 -13.31 -6.09
CA GLY A 572 16.85 -14.56 -5.83
C GLY A 572 15.97 -14.53 -4.56
N ALA A 573 15.21 -15.62 -4.34
CA ALA A 573 14.35 -15.77 -3.16
C ALA A 573 15.13 -15.88 -1.84
N GLN A 574 16.46 -15.95 -1.89
CA GLN A 574 17.34 -16.04 -0.74
C GLN A 574 17.83 -14.67 -0.25
N GLY A 575 17.55 -13.58 -0.98
CA GLY A 575 17.80 -12.22 -0.50
C GLY A 575 19.27 -11.81 -0.40
N PHE A 576 20.16 -12.36 -1.24
CA PHE A 576 21.57 -11.94 -1.25
C PHE A 576 21.72 -10.56 -1.88
N LEU A 577 22.36 -9.64 -1.16
CA LEU A 577 22.69 -8.30 -1.64
C LEU A 577 24.05 -8.28 -2.36
N PHE A 578 25.03 -9.03 -1.84
CA PHE A 578 26.35 -9.22 -2.44
C PHE A 578 26.77 -10.69 -2.34
N GLY A 579 27.63 -11.13 -3.28
CA GLY A 579 28.22 -12.48 -3.28
C GLY A 579 27.58 -13.46 -4.25
N ARG A 580 26.37 -13.16 -4.77
CA ARG A 580 25.67 -14.02 -5.72
C ARG A 580 25.07 -13.20 -6.82
N GLY A 581 25.44 -13.48 -8.06
CA GLY A 581 24.95 -12.77 -9.26
C GLY A 581 25.54 -11.38 -9.47
N ASN A 582 26.42 -10.91 -8.58
CA ASN A 582 27.11 -9.62 -8.68
C ASN A 582 28.53 -9.65 -8.08
N LEU A 583 29.25 -10.77 -8.25
CA LEU A 583 30.61 -10.99 -7.73
C LEU A 583 31.63 -9.95 -8.21
N GLN A 584 31.37 -9.27 -9.33
CA GLN A 584 32.19 -8.19 -9.85
C GLN A 584 32.25 -7.00 -8.88
N ILE A 585 31.22 -6.81 -8.04
CA ILE A 585 31.22 -5.81 -6.95
C ILE A 585 31.91 -6.44 -5.73
N SER A 586 33.22 -6.56 -5.82
CA SER A 586 34.04 -7.22 -4.80
C SER A 586 34.13 -6.42 -3.49
N ALA A 587 34.63 -7.05 -2.43
CA ALA A 587 34.93 -6.37 -1.18
C ALA A 587 35.87 -5.16 -1.37
N GLN A 588 36.78 -5.20 -2.35
CA GLN A 588 37.66 -4.06 -2.66
C GLN A 588 36.88 -2.89 -3.27
N VAL A 589 35.97 -3.16 -4.21
CA VAL A 589 35.08 -2.15 -4.79
C VAL A 589 34.21 -1.52 -3.70
N ILE A 590 33.59 -2.34 -2.84
CA ILE A 590 32.75 -1.87 -1.72
C ILE A 590 33.57 -1.00 -0.75
N ARG A 591 34.81 -1.39 -0.45
CA ARG A 591 35.68 -0.66 0.48
C ARG A 591 36.08 0.71 -0.07
N ARG A 592 36.28 0.84 -1.38
CA ARG A 592 36.55 2.14 -2.04
C ARG A 592 35.33 3.03 -2.10
N VAL A 593 34.16 2.47 -2.39
CA VAL A 593 32.91 3.23 -2.47
C VAL A 593 32.39 3.65 -1.10
N GLY A 594 32.58 2.82 -0.07
CA GLY A 594 32.03 3.02 1.28
C GLY A 594 30.62 2.46 1.45
N LEU A 595 30.32 1.91 2.64
CA LEU A 595 29.03 1.24 2.89
C LEU A 595 27.87 2.23 2.93
N GLU A 596 28.13 3.49 3.26
CA GLU A 596 27.19 4.60 3.23
C GLU A 596 26.74 4.95 1.82
N ASN A 597 27.55 4.69 0.80
CA ASN A 597 27.22 4.99 -0.60
C ASN A 597 26.54 3.82 -1.33
N ILE A 598 26.03 2.84 -0.57
CA ILE A 598 25.27 1.72 -1.10
C ILE A 598 23.77 2.03 -1.03
N VAL A 599 23.15 2.08 -2.19
CA VAL A 599 21.71 2.27 -2.36
C VAL A 599 21.07 0.90 -2.62
N ILE A 600 20.28 0.42 -1.67
CA ILE A 600 19.51 -0.82 -1.84
C ILE A 600 18.19 -0.46 -2.52
N VAL A 601 17.82 -1.18 -3.57
CA VAL A 601 16.52 -1.02 -4.25
C VAL A 601 15.78 -2.35 -4.31
N ALA A 602 14.52 -2.38 -3.88
CA ALA A 602 13.75 -3.62 -3.87
C ALA A 602 12.25 -3.34 -3.87
N THR A 603 11.51 -4.01 -4.74
CA THR A 603 10.04 -3.91 -4.74
C THR A 603 9.45 -4.44 -3.43
N PRO A 604 8.26 -3.96 -3.01
CA PRO A 604 7.60 -4.46 -1.80
C PRO A 604 7.40 -5.98 -1.81
N GLY A 605 7.08 -6.56 -2.97
CA GLY A 605 6.94 -8.00 -3.13
C GLY A 605 8.25 -8.75 -2.89
N LYS A 606 9.36 -8.23 -3.43
CA LYS A 606 10.69 -8.82 -3.24
C LYS A 606 11.12 -8.79 -1.78
N LEU A 607 10.92 -7.66 -1.07
CA LEU A 607 11.24 -7.57 0.36
C LEU A 607 10.35 -8.44 1.24
N ALA A 608 9.08 -8.62 0.86
CA ALA A 608 8.18 -9.52 1.59
C ALA A 608 8.65 -10.99 1.48
N ALA A 609 9.25 -11.38 0.34
CA ALA A 609 9.86 -12.69 0.15
C ALA A 609 11.26 -12.81 0.79
N THR A 610 11.95 -11.69 1.01
CA THR A 610 13.31 -11.63 1.58
C THR A 610 13.34 -10.77 2.86
N PRO A 611 12.80 -11.26 3.99
CA PRO A 611 12.69 -10.47 5.23
C PRO A 611 14.05 -10.12 5.85
N VAL A 612 15.11 -10.82 5.45
CA VAL A 612 16.50 -10.54 5.84
C VAL A 612 17.34 -10.53 4.56
N LEU A 613 18.13 -9.49 4.37
CA LEU A 613 19.09 -9.39 3.27
C LEU A 613 20.44 -9.93 3.72
N ARG A 614 21.06 -10.73 2.85
CA ARG A 614 22.29 -11.46 3.17
C ARG A 614 23.46 -10.88 2.43
N VAL A 615 24.62 -10.83 3.09
CA VAL A 615 25.87 -10.38 2.51
C VAL A 615 26.91 -11.50 2.61
N ASP A 616 27.56 -11.80 1.49
CA ASP A 616 28.70 -12.73 1.39
C ASP A 616 29.71 -12.16 0.38
N THR A 617 30.53 -11.21 0.81
CA THR A 617 31.49 -10.54 -0.09
C THR A 617 32.74 -11.39 -0.35
N GLY A 618 32.86 -12.56 0.28
CA GLY A 618 34.09 -13.36 0.31
C GLY A 618 35.18 -12.81 1.24
N ASP A 619 35.00 -11.62 1.82
CA ASP A 619 35.90 -11.00 2.79
C ASP A 619 35.21 -10.89 4.16
N ARG A 620 35.68 -11.68 5.13
CA ARG A 620 35.10 -11.73 6.48
C ARG A 620 35.09 -10.37 7.19
N LYS A 621 36.09 -9.52 6.96
CA LYS A 621 36.14 -8.19 7.60
C LYS A 621 35.05 -7.30 7.03
N MET A 622 34.84 -7.36 5.71
CA MET A 622 33.77 -6.62 5.06
C MET A 622 32.39 -7.13 5.49
N ASP A 623 32.18 -8.44 5.52
CA ASP A 623 30.93 -9.06 5.96
C ASP A 623 30.59 -8.68 7.43
N ALA A 624 31.60 -8.62 8.30
CA ALA A 624 31.44 -8.17 9.68
C ALA A 624 31.03 -6.68 9.78
N LEU A 625 31.45 -5.82 8.86
CA LEU A 625 31.01 -4.41 8.82
C LEU A 625 29.52 -4.30 8.48
N PHE A 626 29.04 -5.11 7.54
CA PHE A 626 27.60 -5.19 7.23
C PHE A 626 26.80 -5.74 8.41
N ALA A 627 27.27 -6.81 9.06
CA ALA A 627 26.64 -7.36 10.25
C ALA A 627 26.60 -6.34 11.41
N LYS A 628 27.67 -5.56 11.60
CA LYS A 628 27.72 -4.50 12.60
C LYS A 628 26.74 -3.36 12.32
N LYS A 629 26.47 -3.02 11.05
CA LYS A 629 25.39 -2.09 10.69
C LYS A 629 24.03 -2.65 11.09
N GLY A 630 23.80 -3.94 10.88
CA GLY A 630 22.60 -4.69 11.26
C GLY A 630 21.32 -4.35 10.46
N TYR A 631 21.19 -3.09 10.03
CA TYR A 631 20.09 -2.60 9.22
C TYR A 631 20.59 -1.59 8.19
N MET A 632 19.92 -1.56 7.04
CA MET A 632 20.13 -0.56 5.98
C MET A 632 18.78 -0.14 5.42
N LEU A 633 18.73 0.96 4.68
CA LEU A 633 17.50 1.40 4.02
C LEU A 633 17.46 0.89 2.58
N ALA A 634 16.28 0.46 2.17
CA ALA A 634 15.97 0.08 0.80
C ALA A 634 14.93 1.05 0.21
N VAL A 635 15.17 1.53 -0.99
CA VAL A 635 14.18 2.23 -1.81
C VAL A 635 13.17 1.20 -2.31
N ILE A 636 11.90 1.41 -1.96
CA ILE A 636 10.80 0.49 -2.29
C ILE A 636 9.79 1.06 -3.28
N GLY A 637 9.96 2.33 -3.65
CA GLY A 637 9.10 3.09 -4.55
C GLY A 637 9.60 4.53 -4.65
N TYR A 638 8.79 5.41 -5.23
CA TYR A 638 9.17 6.79 -5.48
C TYR A 638 9.18 7.55 -4.16
N ARG A 639 10.38 7.94 -3.72
CA ARG A 639 10.61 8.60 -2.42
C ARG A 639 10.12 7.78 -1.21
N ALA A 640 9.97 6.47 -1.38
CA ALA A 640 9.56 5.54 -0.34
C ALA A 640 10.76 4.68 0.07
N LEU A 641 11.08 4.70 1.38
CA LEU A 641 12.17 3.93 1.98
C LEU A 641 11.63 2.92 2.98
N LYS A 642 12.32 1.78 3.11
CA LYS A 642 12.03 0.77 4.13
C LYS A 642 13.30 0.29 4.79
N LEU A 643 13.28 0.17 6.12
CA LEU A 643 14.39 -0.42 6.85
C LEU A 643 14.40 -1.94 6.62
N VAL A 644 15.56 -2.45 6.23
CA VAL A 644 15.78 -3.88 5.95
C VAL A 644 16.89 -4.39 6.84
N LYS A 645 16.67 -5.57 7.44
CA LYS A 645 17.68 -6.23 8.26
C LYS A 645 18.77 -6.80 7.36
N ILE A 646 20.02 -6.52 7.70
CA ILE A 646 21.20 -7.10 7.05
C ILE A 646 21.79 -8.17 7.97
N ASP A 647 22.13 -9.31 7.37
CA ASP A 647 22.76 -10.43 8.07
C ASP A 647 23.97 -10.91 7.25
N SER A 648 25.04 -11.33 7.93
CA SER A 648 26.18 -11.98 7.29
C SER A 648 26.24 -13.44 7.71
N MET A 649 26.49 -14.35 6.76
CA MET A 649 26.35 -15.79 7.03
C MET A 649 27.45 -16.41 7.92
N LYS A 650 28.37 -15.62 8.47
CA LYS A 650 29.40 -16.10 9.40
C LYS A 650 29.80 -15.00 10.37
N LEU A 651 29.38 -15.13 11.63
CA LEU A 651 30.14 -14.62 12.78
C LEU A 651 31.05 -15.75 13.27
#